data_AF-A0A4R3KV52-F1
#
_entry.id   AF-A0A4R3KV52-F1
#
_cell.length_a   1.000
_cell.length_b   1.000
_cell.length_c   1.000
_cell.angle_alpha   90.00
_cell.angle_beta   90.00
_cell.angle_gamma   90.00
#
_symmetry.space_group_name_H-M   'P 1'
#
loop_
_entity.id
_entity.type
_entity.pdbx_description
1 polymer ?
#
loop_
_entity_poly.entity_id
_entity_poly.type
_entity_poly.pdbx_seq_one_letter_code
_entity_poly.pdbx_strand_id
1 'polypeptide(L)'
;MKRNILNVTLFSLLLILLICSQCFSTCSFAAKPIKLIVNGKDITSFMSSIVESGRTLVPIRFVSEELGGKVEWNGNDRIVTIKMDNKVVRLKIGSHLVSYEDGEKNYSIIDVPPKIIESRTFVPVRFIANALGVGVQWDESTRTVYIDSNIEGNVEPFFDINISTLKSGQVVNGKTLLQIEIPQDKFKDAKEIKYLLLDPETLEGKVIARGENIVGKYTWLPDVEDKGEKILVAALYNKNGKFIGGDAISVIMDIKPKVLLTGIEEGEILDDTIYMGADPNFLAYYVKYEVTNLDTGNTKIMDEDIPVDPYGKYKWEPNVKENGNYSFKVIAYDGNDKSYESNEVKAKVNASPKLELKGVQEGQVINKPVNLLASRNFDVLETQYILRDPKTHNEQILEKKAYGGYRWFPGPEISGEKELLVKVKDTKGKYYESKPIKVKLTGEPKVLLEGVGPNQVLRESTSLKTISNVPLDYVNYVLINKETGKIKTIAENKNPLMEVVYTPAKEDEGYWNIQAIAKYENKEIKSEPVPIRVYLGKIYEAVPIIEKDKFLNLASTLAQDSWEKTGMSAALQVAQSILETGWGQKVPVDKYTGKPSYNLFGIKGEGPNGSVIYNTWEVYNGKTYYVDAKFRAYNSVEESWMDHKNLLLNSERYKPFKEVMYDSVQGAWALKRSGYATDPEYALKLIRLIKQHNLRKLDKIKI
;
A
#
# COMPACT_ATOMS: atom_id res chain seq x y z
N MET A 1 -8.13 -88.00 7.08
CA MET A 1 -9.25 -87.05 6.93
C MET A 1 -9.50 -86.36 8.27
N LYS A 2 -9.05 -85.11 8.45
CA LYS A 2 -9.45 -84.14 9.51
C LYS A 2 -8.55 -82.89 9.44
N ARG A 3 -8.35 -82.37 8.24
CA ARG A 3 -7.76 -81.04 7.96
C ARG A 3 -8.72 -80.42 6.95
N ASN A 4 -9.36 -79.31 7.34
CA ASN A 4 -10.22 -78.39 6.55
C ASN A 4 -11.53 -77.97 7.25
N ILE A 5 -11.81 -78.41 8.48
CA ILE A 5 -13.03 -77.95 9.20
C ILE A 5 -12.77 -76.63 9.97
N LEU A 6 -11.53 -76.31 10.34
CA LEU A 6 -11.23 -75.10 11.14
C LEU A 6 -11.24 -73.79 10.34
N ASN A 7 -10.95 -73.81 9.04
CA ASN A 7 -10.89 -72.59 8.23
C ASN A 7 -12.25 -72.15 7.68
N VAL A 8 -13.19 -73.09 7.48
CA VAL A 8 -14.55 -72.77 7.02
C VAL A 8 -15.38 -72.18 8.14
N THR A 9 -15.21 -72.63 9.38
CA THR A 9 -15.91 -72.07 10.55
C THR A 9 -15.39 -70.69 10.93
N LEU A 10 -14.08 -70.42 10.82
CA LEU A 10 -13.51 -69.11 11.09
C LEU A 10 -13.90 -68.07 10.01
N PHE A 11 -13.95 -68.48 8.73
CA PHE A 11 -14.39 -67.60 7.64
C PHE A 11 -15.90 -67.32 7.68
N SER A 12 -16.70 -68.31 8.09
CA SER A 12 -18.15 -68.14 8.32
C SER A 12 -18.44 -67.23 9.53
N LEU A 13 -17.64 -67.30 10.60
CA LEU A 13 -17.77 -66.41 11.75
C LEU A 13 -17.37 -64.96 11.41
N LEU A 14 -16.33 -64.78 10.59
CA LEU A 14 -15.89 -63.45 10.13
C LEU A 14 -16.89 -62.80 9.16
N LEU A 15 -17.52 -63.60 8.29
CA LEU A 15 -18.55 -63.12 7.36
C LEU A 15 -19.85 -62.76 8.07
N ILE A 16 -20.23 -63.50 9.13
CA ILE A 16 -21.38 -63.16 9.99
C ILE A 16 -21.10 -61.90 10.83
N LEU A 17 -19.86 -61.67 11.29
CA LEU A 17 -19.48 -60.40 11.94
C LEU A 17 -19.40 -59.19 10.98
N LEU A 18 -19.03 -59.39 9.71
CA LEU A 18 -19.06 -58.33 8.69
C LEU A 18 -20.48 -57.98 8.22
N ILE A 19 -21.41 -58.94 8.23
CA ILE A 19 -22.82 -58.70 7.88
C ILE A 19 -23.58 -58.08 9.07
N CYS A 20 -23.23 -58.42 10.32
CA CYS A 20 -23.81 -57.78 11.51
C CYS A 20 -23.37 -56.32 11.73
N SER A 21 -22.26 -55.87 11.13
CA SER A 21 -21.80 -54.47 11.25
C SER A 21 -22.48 -53.50 10.28
N GLN A 22 -23.31 -53.98 9.36
CA GLN A 22 -24.15 -53.14 8.48
C GLN A 22 -25.59 -52.97 8.97
N CYS A 23 -25.97 -53.57 10.11
CA CYS A 23 -27.33 -53.43 10.67
C CYS A 23 -27.47 -52.41 11.81
N PHE A 24 -26.39 -51.73 12.23
CA PHE A 24 -26.51 -50.56 13.09
C PHE A 24 -26.74 -49.32 12.24
N SER A 25 -27.94 -49.23 11.65
CA SER A 25 -28.51 -47.91 11.39
C SER A 25 -28.63 -47.25 12.75
N THR A 26 -27.80 -46.23 13.02
CA THR A 26 -28.11 -45.33 14.13
C THR A 26 -29.51 -44.83 13.86
N CYS A 27 -30.44 -45.19 14.74
CA CYS A 27 -31.76 -44.60 14.73
C CYS A 27 -31.51 -43.13 15.08
N SER A 28 -31.38 -42.28 14.05
CA SER A 28 -31.47 -40.85 14.23
C SER A 28 -32.89 -40.62 14.70
N PHE A 29 -33.08 -40.44 16.01
CA PHE A 29 -34.32 -39.91 16.52
C PHE A 29 -34.47 -38.53 15.88
N ALA A 30 -35.33 -38.44 14.87
CA ALA A 30 -35.77 -37.16 14.34
C ALA A 30 -36.30 -36.37 15.53
N ALA A 31 -35.64 -35.26 15.86
CA ALA A 31 -36.09 -34.36 16.89
C ALA A 31 -37.56 -34.01 16.62
N LYS A 32 -38.41 -34.08 17.65
CA LYS A 32 -39.83 -33.71 17.50
C LYS A 32 -39.93 -32.33 16.84
N PRO A 33 -40.80 -32.15 15.83
CA PRO A 33 -40.95 -30.87 15.15
C PRO A 33 -41.34 -29.80 16.17
N ILE A 34 -40.77 -28.61 16.01
CA ILE A 34 -41.05 -27.48 16.90
C ILE A 34 -42.44 -26.95 16.57
N LYS A 35 -43.29 -26.85 17.58
CA LYS A 35 -44.62 -26.27 17.45
C LYS A 35 -44.55 -24.74 17.48
N LEU A 36 -45.35 -24.10 16.65
CA LEU A 36 -45.45 -22.65 16.55
C LEU A 36 -46.90 -22.23 16.75
N ILE A 37 -47.14 -21.53 17.86
CA ILE A 37 -48.46 -21.02 18.25
C ILE A 37 -48.41 -19.50 18.21
N VAL A 38 -49.26 -18.87 17.41
CA VAL A 38 -49.34 -17.41 17.26
C VAL A 38 -50.74 -16.95 17.64
N ASN A 39 -50.88 -16.06 18.63
CA ASN A 39 -52.16 -15.62 19.19
C ASN A 39 -53.11 -16.79 19.53
N GLY A 40 -52.57 -17.86 20.11
CA GLY A 40 -53.32 -19.07 20.47
C GLY A 40 -53.64 -20.03 19.31
N LYS A 41 -53.34 -19.68 18.06
CA LYS A 41 -53.55 -20.53 16.88
C LYS A 41 -52.30 -21.36 16.57
N ASP A 42 -52.46 -22.68 16.48
CA ASP A 42 -51.40 -23.58 16.02
C ASP A 42 -51.21 -23.45 14.50
N ILE A 43 -50.06 -22.91 14.10
CA ILE A 43 -49.68 -22.77 12.68
C ILE A 43 -48.59 -23.75 12.26
N THR A 44 -48.28 -24.75 13.11
CA THR A 44 -47.22 -25.75 12.88
C THR A 44 -47.47 -26.59 11.62
N SER A 45 -48.73 -26.84 11.28
CA SER A 45 -49.12 -27.63 10.10
C SER A 45 -48.78 -26.95 8.77
N PHE A 46 -48.51 -25.64 8.77
CA PHE A 46 -48.20 -24.89 7.57
C PHE A 46 -46.70 -24.89 7.21
N MET A 47 -45.78 -25.11 8.19
CA MET A 47 -44.35 -25.47 8.06
C MET A 47 -43.72 -25.80 9.43
N SER A 48 -42.69 -26.66 9.43
CA SER A 48 -41.81 -26.87 10.58
C SER A 48 -40.82 -25.70 10.74
N SER A 49 -40.70 -25.16 11.96
CA SER A 49 -39.58 -24.27 12.31
C SER A 49 -38.28 -25.07 12.43
N ILE A 50 -37.16 -24.40 12.18
CA ILE A 50 -35.84 -25.04 12.13
C ILE A 50 -34.94 -24.47 13.23
N VAL A 51 -33.99 -25.27 13.71
CA VAL A 51 -32.96 -24.78 14.64
C VAL A 51 -31.66 -24.63 13.87
N GLU A 52 -31.08 -23.44 13.91
CA GLU A 52 -29.72 -23.19 13.40
C GLU A 52 -28.93 -22.36 14.39
N SER A 53 -27.69 -22.76 14.66
CA SER A 53 -26.79 -22.08 15.61
C SER A 53 -27.44 -21.85 17.00
N GLY A 54 -28.29 -22.78 17.44
CA GLY A 54 -29.02 -22.65 18.72
C GLY A 54 -30.15 -21.62 18.70
N ARG A 55 -30.63 -21.23 17.51
CA ARG A 55 -31.76 -20.32 17.33
C ARG A 55 -32.88 -20.99 16.57
N THR A 56 -34.10 -20.89 17.10
CA THR A 56 -35.30 -21.28 16.38
C THR A 56 -35.60 -20.23 15.32
N LEU A 57 -35.72 -20.66 14.07
CA LEU A 57 -36.08 -19.83 12.94
C LEU A 57 -37.50 -20.16 12.48
N VAL A 58 -38.27 -19.12 12.22
CA VAL A 58 -39.69 -19.22 11.85
C VAL A 58 -39.96 -18.48 10.55
N PRO A 59 -40.97 -18.91 9.77
CA PRO A 59 -41.29 -18.28 8.50
C PRO A 59 -41.99 -16.94 8.71
N ILE A 60 -41.28 -15.84 8.45
CA ILE A 60 -41.67 -14.49 8.89
C ILE A 60 -43.01 -14.02 8.34
N ARG A 61 -43.35 -14.41 7.09
CA ARG A 61 -44.61 -14.02 6.46
C ARG A 61 -45.82 -14.49 7.27
N PHE A 62 -45.86 -15.77 7.60
CA PHE A 62 -47.00 -16.39 8.27
C PHE A 62 -47.17 -15.85 9.69
N VAL A 63 -46.05 -15.68 10.41
CA VAL A 63 -46.09 -15.08 11.74
C VAL A 63 -46.59 -13.64 11.67
N SER A 64 -46.07 -12.84 10.74
CA SER A 64 -46.46 -11.43 10.61
C SER A 64 -47.93 -11.27 10.19
N GLU A 65 -48.40 -12.07 9.22
CA GLU A 65 -49.80 -12.03 8.75
C GLU A 65 -50.79 -12.46 9.84
N GLU A 66 -50.45 -13.47 10.65
CA GLU A 66 -51.30 -13.90 11.77
C GLU A 66 -51.32 -12.87 12.93
N LEU A 67 -50.28 -12.03 13.03
CA LEU A 67 -50.22 -10.88 13.93
C LEU A 67 -50.91 -9.62 13.33
N GLY A 68 -51.49 -9.71 12.12
CA GLY A 68 -52.18 -8.59 11.46
C GLY A 68 -51.30 -7.71 10.56
N GLY A 69 -50.03 -8.06 10.38
CA GLY A 69 -49.08 -7.36 9.52
C GLY A 69 -49.15 -7.75 8.04
N LYS A 70 -48.76 -6.83 7.15
CA LYS A 70 -48.63 -7.05 5.71
C LYS A 70 -47.18 -7.28 5.32
N VAL A 71 -46.90 -8.33 4.55
CA VAL A 71 -45.54 -8.66 4.09
C VAL A 71 -45.38 -8.44 2.58
N GLU A 72 -44.44 -7.59 2.21
CA GLU A 72 -44.07 -7.26 0.82
C GLU A 72 -42.68 -7.83 0.50
N TRP A 73 -42.51 -8.38 -0.70
CA TRP A 73 -41.23 -8.92 -1.18
C TRP A 73 -40.75 -8.14 -2.41
N ASN A 74 -39.53 -7.62 -2.34
CA ASN A 74 -38.82 -7.07 -3.49
C ASN A 74 -37.75 -8.08 -3.94
N GLY A 75 -37.99 -8.72 -5.08
CA GLY A 75 -37.10 -9.75 -5.63
C GLY A 75 -35.77 -9.22 -6.19
N ASN A 76 -35.75 -7.98 -6.70
CA ASN A 76 -34.54 -7.40 -7.28
C ASN A 76 -33.50 -7.11 -6.20
N ASP A 77 -33.95 -6.52 -5.09
CA ASP A 77 -33.08 -6.14 -3.97
C ASP A 77 -32.96 -7.24 -2.90
N ARG A 78 -33.78 -8.28 -3.03
CA ARG A 78 -33.96 -9.37 -2.06
C ARG A 78 -34.31 -8.87 -0.67
N ILE A 79 -35.29 -7.97 -0.60
CA ILE A 79 -35.75 -7.32 0.63
C ILE A 79 -37.17 -7.77 0.97
N VAL A 80 -37.40 -8.16 2.22
CA VAL A 80 -38.74 -8.34 2.79
C VAL A 80 -39.07 -7.09 3.61
N THR A 81 -40.25 -6.52 3.39
CA THR A 81 -40.80 -5.40 4.17
C THR A 81 -42.06 -5.87 4.89
N ILE A 82 -42.13 -5.64 6.20
CA ILE A 82 -43.29 -5.96 7.03
C ILE A 82 -43.86 -4.64 7.53
N LYS A 83 -45.16 -4.44 7.34
CA LYS A 83 -45.89 -3.26 7.82
C LYS A 83 -46.96 -3.72 8.80
N MET A 84 -46.92 -3.25 10.04
CA MET A 84 -47.87 -3.61 11.08
C MET A 84 -48.15 -2.35 11.90
N ASP A 85 -49.39 -1.85 11.85
CA ASP A 85 -49.76 -0.54 12.42
C ASP A 85 -48.80 0.58 11.95
N ASN A 86 -48.12 1.26 12.87
CA ASN A 86 -47.09 2.27 12.58
C ASN A 86 -45.68 1.68 12.41
N LYS A 87 -45.52 0.36 12.56
CA LYS A 87 -44.23 -0.31 12.52
C LYS A 87 -43.87 -0.75 11.11
N VAL A 88 -42.67 -0.39 10.67
CA VAL A 88 -42.11 -0.85 9.38
C VAL A 88 -40.79 -1.55 9.60
N VAL A 89 -40.73 -2.83 9.26
CA VAL A 89 -39.51 -3.65 9.39
C VAL A 89 -39.00 -3.98 7.99
N ARG A 90 -37.71 -3.77 7.74
CA ARG A 90 -37.05 -4.17 6.49
C ARG A 90 -35.86 -5.07 6.78
N LEU A 91 -35.79 -6.17 6.05
CA LEU A 91 -34.74 -7.18 6.19
C LEU A 91 -34.29 -7.67 4.82
N LYS A 92 -32.98 -7.68 4.60
CA LYS A 92 -32.36 -8.13 3.34
C LYS A 92 -31.84 -9.55 3.51
N ILE A 93 -32.14 -10.41 2.53
CA ILE A 93 -31.72 -11.81 2.59
C ILE A 93 -30.19 -11.89 2.64
N GLY A 94 -29.67 -12.62 3.62
CA GLY A 94 -28.24 -12.81 3.86
C GLY A 94 -27.55 -11.69 4.64
N SER A 95 -28.27 -10.63 5.05
CA SER A 95 -27.70 -9.53 5.82
C SER A 95 -27.98 -9.67 7.31
N HIS A 96 -26.97 -9.42 8.14
CA HIS A 96 -27.14 -9.30 9.59
C HIS A 96 -27.76 -7.96 10.00
N LEU A 97 -27.76 -6.96 9.11
CA LEU A 97 -28.34 -5.65 9.37
C LEU A 97 -29.84 -5.64 9.05
N VAL A 98 -30.63 -5.17 10.02
CA VAL A 98 -32.08 -4.97 9.88
C VAL A 98 -32.43 -3.55 10.27
N SER A 99 -33.48 -3.01 9.65
CA SER A 99 -34.07 -1.74 10.08
C SER A 99 -35.50 -1.96 10.56
N TYR A 100 -35.88 -1.30 11.64
CA TYR A 100 -37.26 -1.23 12.10
C TYR A 100 -37.59 0.21 12.47
N GLU A 101 -38.80 0.62 12.15
CA GLU A 101 -39.29 1.99 12.34
C GLU A 101 -40.54 1.93 13.22
N ASP A 102 -40.55 2.67 14.32
CA ASP A 102 -41.70 2.86 15.22
C ASP A 102 -41.73 4.34 15.63
N GLY A 103 -42.22 5.17 14.71
CA GLY A 103 -42.06 6.64 14.76
C GLY A 103 -40.66 7.13 14.35
N GLU A 104 -39.60 6.47 14.82
CA GLU A 104 -38.21 6.71 14.42
C GLU A 104 -37.57 5.46 13.80
N LYS A 105 -36.74 5.67 12.77
CA LYS A 105 -36.04 4.59 12.05
C LYS A 105 -34.78 4.18 12.81
N ASN A 106 -34.73 2.91 13.19
CA ASN A 106 -33.64 2.31 13.96
C ASN A 106 -32.98 1.18 13.18
N TYR A 107 -31.74 0.87 13.55
CA TYR A 107 -30.95 -0.21 12.98
C TYR A 107 -30.52 -1.17 14.07
N SER A 108 -30.42 -2.45 13.73
CA SER A 108 -29.89 -3.48 14.64
C SER A 108 -29.12 -4.52 13.85
N ILE A 109 -28.18 -5.17 14.53
CA ILE A 109 -27.47 -6.33 14.02
C ILE A 109 -28.09 -7.57 14.64
N ILE A 110 -28.50 -8.55 13.83
CA ILE A 110 -29.10 -9.81 14.28
C ILE A 110 -28.08 -10.95 14.22
N ASP A 111 -28.28 -12.01 14.98
CA ASP A 111 -27.32 -13.11 15.11
C ASP A 111 -27.36 -14.14 13.98
N VAL A 112 -28.52 -14.35 13.36
CA VAL A 112 -28.67 -15.20 12.17
C VAL A 112 -29.37 -14.39 11.08
N PRO A 113 -28.77 -14.23 9.89
CA PRO A 113 -29.34 -13.41 8.84
C PRO A 113 -30.59 -14.06 8.23
N PRO A 114 -31.52 -13.27 7.65
CA PRO A 114 -32.70 -13.82 6.99
C PRO A 114 -32.30 -14.69 5.79
N LYS A 115 -32.96 -15.81 5.60
CA LYS A 115 -32.67 -16.73 4.48
C LYS A 115 -33.92 -17.33 3.88
N ILE A 116 -33.79 -17.74 2.62
CA ILE A 116 -34.86 -18.40 1.90
C ILE A 116 -34.65 -19.92 2.00
N ILE A 117 -35.66 -20.61 2.54
CA ILE A 117 -35.72 -22.08 2.60
C ILE A 117 -37.06 -22.48 2.02
N GLU A 118 -37.04 -23.36 1.00
CA GLU A 118 -38.26 -23.82 0.32
C GLU A 118 -39.18 -22.66 -0.09
N SER A 119 -38.59 -21.61 -0.68
CA SER A 119 -39.28 -20.38 -1.12
C SER A 119 -39.90 -19.51 -0.01
N ARG A 120 -39.54 -19.73 1.26
CA ARG A 120 -40.02 -18.92 2.40
C ARG A 120 -38.87 -18.27 3.13
N THR A 121 -39.09 -17.05 3.62
CA THR A 121 -38.08 -16.33 4.40
C THR A 121 -38.16 -16.72 5.86
N PHE A 122 -37.04 -17.18 6.42
CA PHE A 122 -36.88 -17.56 7.82
C PHE A 122 -36.03 -16.54 8.56
N VAL A 123 -36.45 -16.21 9.79
CA VAL A 123 -35.76 -15.29 10.71
C VAL A 123 -35.77 -15.84 12.14
N PRO A 124 -34.84 -15.41 13.01
CA PRO A 124 -34.89 -15.75 14.43
C PRO A 124 -36.19 -15.32 15.09
N VAL A 125 -36.75 -16.17 15.96
CA VAL A 125 -37.97 -15.80 16.72
C VAL A 125 -37.73 -14.54 17.57
N ARG A 126 -36.54 -14.38 18.16
CA ARG A 126 -36.17 -13.18 18.93
C ARG A 126 -36.28 -11.89 18.11
N PHE A 127 -35.99 -11.97 16.81
CA PHE A 127 -36.14 -10.82 15.93
C PHE A 127 -37.60 -10.40 15.80
N ILE A 128 -38.54 -11.36 15.77
CA ILE A 128 -39.97 -11.04 15.75
C ILE A 128 -40.37 -10.32 17.03
N ALA A 129 -39.91 -10.82 18.19
CA ALA A 129 -40.16 -10.18 19.47
C ALA A 129 -39.71 -8.71 19.46
N ASN A 130 -38.44 -8.47 19.10
CA ASN A 130 -37.86 -7.13 19.08
C ASN A 130 -38.49 -6.21 18.04
N ALA A 131 -38.68 -6.70 16.81
CA ALA A 131 -39.08 -5.87 15.67
C ALA A 131 -40.58 -5.55 15.66
N LEU A 132 -41.42 -6.46 16.18
CA LEU A 132 -42.87 -6.27 16.25
C LEU A 132 -43.35 -5.86 17.65
N GLY A 133 -42.51 -5.98 18.68
CA GLY A 133 -42.83 -5.65 20.06
C GLY A 133 -43.76 -6.65 20.74
N VAL A 134 -43.73 -7.92 20.30
CA VAL A 134 -44.63 -8.98 20.76
C VAL A 134 -43.94 -9.94 21.72
N GLY A 135 -44.69 -10.48 22.67
CA GLY A 135 -44.20 -11.44 23.65
C GLY A 135 -43.89 -12.78 22.99
N VAL A 136 -42.71 -13.32 23.30
CA VAL A 136 -42.27 -14.64 22.84
C VAL A 136 -41.91 -15.50 24.04
N GLN A 137 -42.44 -16.72 24.08
CA GLN A 137 -42.12 -17.72 25.10
C GLN A 137 -41.71 -19.05 24.45
N TRP A 138 -40.72 -19.71 25.05
CA TRP A 138 -40.26 -21.03 24.65
C TRP A 138 -40.56 -22.04 25.75
N ASP A 139 -41.37 -23.05 25.42
CA ASP A 139 -41.60 -24.21 26.28
C ASP A 139 -40.72 -25.37 25.80
N GLU A 140 -39.66 -25.64 26.56
CA GLU A 140 -38.71 -26.73 26.28
C GLU A 140 -39.37 -28.11 26.33
N SER A 141 -40.32 -28.32 27.26
CA SER A 141 -40.92 -29.62 27.50
C SER A 141 -41.80 -30.08 26.33
N THR A 142 -42.49 -29.13 25.71
CA THR A 142 -43.35 -29.37 24.55
C THR A 142 -42.70 -28.98 23.22
N ARG A 143 -41.51 -28.35 23.27
CA ARG A 143 -40.82 -27.73 22.13
C ARG A 143 -41.73 -26.78 21.36
N THR A 144 -42.38 -25.87 22.09
CA THR A 144 -43.37 -24.93 21.54
C THR A 144 -42.87 -23.50 21.66
N VAL A 145 -42.90 -22.77 20.54
CA VAL A 145 -42.78 -21.31 20.51
C VAL A 145 -44.18 -20.72 20.59
N TYR A 146 -44.43 -19.91 21.61
CA TYR A 146 -45.63 -19.08 21.72
C TYR A 146 -45.27 -17.65 21.35
N ILE A 147 -46.06 -17.04 20.46
CA ILE A 147 -45.98 -15.64 20.08
C ILE A 147 -47.35 -15.02 20.36
N ASP A 148 -47.40 -14.02 21.22
CA ASP A 148 -48.65 -13.39 21.64
C ASP A 148 -48.55 -11.86 21.52
N SER A 149 -49.42 -11.29 20.69
CA SER A 149 -49.53 -9.84 20.50
C SER A 149 -50.12 -9.10 21.70
N ASN A 150 -50.78 -9.78 22.63
CA ASN A 150 -51.32 -9.17 23.85
C ASN A 150 -50.28 -9.06 24.97
N ILE A 151 -49.11 -9.65 24.77
CA ILE A 151 -47.98 -9.57 25.70
C ILE A 151 -46.95 -8.65 25.04
N GLU A 152 -46.55 -7.58 25.73
CA GLU A 152 -45.45 -6.74 25.23
C GLU A 152 -44.12 -7.51 25.35
N GLY A 153 -43.36 -7.52 24.26
CA GLY A 153 -42.01 -8.08 24.22
C GLY A 153 -40.98 -7.04 24.66
N ASN A 154 -40.05 -7.44 25.53
CA ASN A 154 -38.88 -6.60 25.83
C ASN A 154 -37.94 -6.59 24.61
N VAL A 155 -37.51 -5.40 24.19
CA VAL A 155 -36.48 -5.25 23.16
C VAL A 155 -35.12 -5.49 23.78
N GLU A 156 -34.50 -6.62 23.45
CA GLU A 156 -33.17 -6.96 23.95
C GLU A 156 -32.14 -7.00 22.81
N PRO A 157 -30.95 -6.38 22.97
CA PRO A 157 -29.88 -6.48 21.98
C PRO A 157 -29.50 -7.92 21.65
N PHE A 158 -29.22 -8.19 20.37
CA PHE A 158 -28.71 -9.51 19.94
C PHE A 158 -27.29 -9.77 20.44
N PHE A 159 -26.51 -8.70 20.61
CA PHE A 159 -25.13 -8.73 21.03
C PHE A 159 -24.90 -7.71 22.16
N ASP A 160 -24.11 -8.11 23.15
CA ASP A 160 -23.69 -7.23 24.25
C ASP A 160 -22.52 -6.34 23.79
N ILE A 161 -22.73 -5.50 22.77
CA ILE A 161 -21.74 -4.60 22.18
C ILE A 161 -22.42 -3.28 21.88
N ASN A 162 -21.77 -2.15 22.19
CA ASN A 162 -22.28 -0.83 21.83
C ASN A 162 -21.17 0.05 21.24
N ILE A 163 -21.48 0.82 20.20
CA ILE A 163 -20.64 1.93 19.76
C ILE A 163 -20.73 3.02 20.82
N SER A 164 -19.61 3.34 21.48
CA SER A 164 -19.58 4.24 22.65
C SER A 164 -19.23 5.69 22.33
N THR A 165 -18.67 5.92 21.15
CA THR A 165 -18.13 7.24 20.72
C THR A 165 -19.14 8.09 19.96
N LEU A 166 -20.24 7.50 19.51
CA LEU A 166 -21.29 8.14 18.74
C LEU A 166 -22.65 7.64 19.19
N LYS A 167 -23.67 8.50 19.10
CA LYS A 167 -25.07 8.15 19.37
C LYS A 167 -25.87 8.05 18.05
N SER A 168 -26.94 7.26 18.06
CA SER A 168 -27.87 7.23 16.93
C SER A 168 -28.43 8.63 16.65
N GLY A 169 -28.52 8.99 15.38
CA GLY A 169 -28.93 10.31 14.90
C GLY A 169 -27.87 11.41 15.02
N GLN A 170 -26.68 11.12 15.58
CA GLN A 170 -25.64 12.13 15.76
C GLN A 170 -25.11 12.64 14.41
N VAL A 171 -24.88 13.95 14.34
CA VAL A 171 -24.24 14.58 13.19
C VAL A 171 -22.72 14.38 13.27
N VAL A 172 -22.14 13.84 12.20
CA VAL A 172 -20.70 13.73 12.00
C VAL A 172 -20.23 14.91 11.15
N ASN A 173 -19.39 15.77 11.74
CA ASN A 173 -18.91 17.01 11.10
C ASN A 173 -17.46 16.92 10.59
N GLY A 174 -16.77 15.80 10.79
CA GLY A 174 -15.37 15.61 10.40
C GLY A 174 -14.72 14.43 11.11
N LYS A 175 -13.39 14.49 11.27
CA LYS A 175 -12.55 13.47 11.89
C LYS A 175 -13.16 13.00 13.19
N THR A 176 -13.36 11.69 13.28
CA THR A 176 -14.13 11.08 14.35
C THR A 176 -13.37 9.89 14.93
N LEU A 177 -13.39 9.78 16.25
CA LEU A 177 -12.88 8.61 16.96
C LEU A 177 -13.97 7.54 17.00
N LEU A 178 -13.59 6.31 16.69
CA LEU A 178 -14.45 5.13 16.71
C LEU A 178 -13.96 4.18 17.80
N GLN A 179 -14.90 3.75 18.63
CA GLN A 179 -14.67 2.80 19.72
C GLN A 179 -15.98 2.09 20.07
N ILE A 180 -15.86 0.83 20.50
CA ILE A 180 -16.94 0.07 21.10
C ILE A 180 -16.69 -0.19 22.58
N GLU A 181 -17.76 -0.48 23.31
CA GLU A 181 -17.75 -1.03 24.65
C GLU A 181 -18.33 -2.45 24.64
N ILE A 182 -17.66 -3.36 25.36
CA ILE A 182 -18.08 -4.76 25.55
C ILE A 182 -17.94 -5.15 27.02
N PRO A 183 -18.83 -6.00 27.58
CA PRO A 183 -18.65 -6.54 28.91
C PRO A 183 -17.37 -7.37 29.03
N GLN A 184 -16.77 -7.40 30.23
CA GLN A 184 -15.62 -8.26 30.54
C GLN A 184 -15.96 -9.73 30.24
N ASP A 185 -14.96 -10.48 29.77
CA ASP A 185 -15.05 -11.91 29.42
C ASP A 185 -15.92 -12.31 28.21
N LYS A 186 -16.57 -11.35 27.51
CA LYS A 186 -17.29 -11.63 26.25
C LYS A 186 -16.35 -11.51 25.03
N PHE A 187 -16.73 -12.17 23.93
CA PHE A 187 -16.03 -12.11 22.64
C PHE A 187 -14.52 -12.45 22.66
N LYS A 188 -14.06 -13.38 23.51
CA LYS A 188 -12.65 -13.81 23.62
C LYS A 188 -12.05 -14.33 22.30
N ASP A 189 -12.89 -14.86 21.41
CA ASP A 189 -12.49 -15.37 20.10
C ASP A 189 -12.41 -14.28 19.01
N ALA A 190 -12.81 -13.05 19.31
CA ALA A 190 -12.69 -11.92 18.39
C ALA A 190 -11.22 -11.59 18.14
N LYS A 191 -10.88 -11.41 16.86
CA LYS A 191 -9.52 -11.07 16.40
C LYS A 191 -9.48 -9.79 15.59
N GLU A 192 -10.63 -9.32 15.13
CA GLU A 192 -10.69 -8.14 14.31
C GLU A 192 -12.01 -7.40 14.56
N ILE A 193 -11.92 -6.07 14.58
CA ILE A 193 -13.05 -5.17 14.45
C ILE A 193 -12.99 -4.45 13.10
N LYS A 194 -14.14 -4.32 12.44
CA LYS A 194 -14.34 -3.46 11.27
C LYS A 194 -15.45 -2.47 11.57
N TYR A 195 -15.21 -1.20 11.26
CA TYR A 195 -16.23 -0.17 11.21
C TYR A 195 -16.64 0.04 9.77
N LEU A 196 -17.93 -0.03 9.50
CA LEU A 196 -18.51 0.09 8.17
C LEU A 196 -19.39 1.34 8.12
N LEU A 197 -19.31 2.09 7.03
CA LEU A 197 -20.28 3.14 6.70
C LEU A 197 -21.14 2.64 5.55
N LEU A 198 -22.40 2.32 5.83
CA LEU A 198 -23.33 1.74 4.87
C LEU A 198 -24.39 2.76 4.44
N ASP A 199 -24.82 2.61 3.20
CA ASP A 199 -25.90 3.40 2.63
C ASP A 199 -27.27 2.83 3.05
N PRO A 200 -28.19 3.66 3.58
CA PRO A 200 -29.50 3.22 4.08
C PRO A 200 -30.42 2.54 3.06
N GLU A 201 -30.25 2.82 1.77
CA GLU A 201 -31.11 2.29 0.71
C GLU A 201 -30.57 0.95 0.20
N THR A 202 -29.26 0.90 -0.07
CA THR A 202 -28.63 -0.28 -0.68
C THR A 202 -28.15 -1.31 0.35
N LEU A 203 -27.92 -0.88 1.60
CA LEU A 203 -27.23 -1.63 2.67
C LEU A 203 -25.83 -2.10 2.27
N GLU A 204 -25.22 -1.38 1.33
CA GLU A 204 -23.85 -1.54 0.89
C GLU A 204 -23.03 -0.33 1.31
N GLY A 205 -21.73 -0.53 1.54
CA GLY A 205 -20.88 0.59 1.91
C GLY A 205 -19.42 0.22 1.94
N LYS A 206 -18.63 0.88 2.78
CA LYS A 206 -17.17 0.71 2.83
C LYS A 206 -16.67 0.52 4.25
N VAL A 207 -15.52 -0.14 4.37
CA VAL A 207 -14.77 -0.16 5.63
C VAL A 207 -14.16 1.23 5.82
N ILE A 208 -14.44 1.86 6.96
CA ILE A 208 -13.93 3.20 7.31
C ILE A 208 -12.84 3.17 8.38
N ALA A 209 -12.75 2.06 9.12
CA ALA A 209 -11.67 1.75 10.04
C ALA A 209 -11.67 0.24 10.34
N ARG A 210 -10.50 -0.30 10.72
CA ARG A 210 -10.38 -1.68 11.19
C ARG A 210 -9.14 -1.88 12.06
N GLY A 211 -9.11 -2.96 12.82
CA GLY A 211 -7.87 -3.45 13.43
C GLY A 211 -8.06 -4.63 14.37
N GLU A 212 -6.96 -5.08 14.95
CA GLU A 212 -6.92 -6.31 15.77
C GLU A 212 -7.27 -6.07 17.25
N ASN A 213 -7.05 -4.84 17.75
CA ASN A 213 -7.48 -4.45 19.09
C ASN A 213 -8.97 -4.08 19.09
N ILE A 214 -9.83 -5.06 19.36
CA ILE A 214 -11.29 -4.92 19.23
C ILE A 214 -11.91 -3.80 20.10
N VAL A 215 -11.28 -3.43 21.22
CA VAL A 215 -11.70 -2.30 22.08
C VAL A 215 -10.82 -1.06 21.89
N GLY A 216 -9.95 -1.10 20.89
CA GLY A 216 -9.06 -0.02 20.50
C GLY A 216 -9.81 1.20 19.97
N LYS A 217 -9.08 2.32 19.96
CA LYS A 217 -9.54 3.58 19.41
C LYS A 217 -9.05 3.73 17.99
N TYR A 218 -9.96 3.97 17.06
CA TYR A 218 -9.66 4.10 15.64
C TYR A 218 -10.08 5.48 15.15
N THR A 219 -9.18 6.18 14.45
CA THR A 219 -9.51 7.49 13.86
C THR A 219 -10.05 7.29 12.46
N TRP A 220 -11.21 7.86 12.19
CA TRP A 220 -11.83 7.89 10.88
C TRP A 220 -11.81 9.31 10.29
N LEU A 221 -11.35 9.40 9.04
CA LEU A 221 -11.43 10.59 8.20
C LEU A 221 -12.57 10.42 7.19
N PRO A 222 -13.71 11.11 7.36
CA PRO A 222 -14.83 10.98 6.44
C PRO A 222 -14.54 11.62 5.08
N ASP A 223 -15.06 11.01 4.00
CA ASP A 223 -15.05 11.64 2.68
C ASP A 223 -16.16 12.70 2.64
N VAL A 224 -15.88 13.87 2.07
CA VAL A 224 -16.84 14.98 1.97
C VAL A 224 -18.03 14.63 1.07
N GLU A 225 -17.89 13.59 0.24
CA GLU A 225 -18.93 13.05 -0.61
C GLU A 225 -19.94 12.17 0.14
N ASP A 226 -19.61 11.67 1.34
CA ASP A 226 -20.45 10.72 2.10
C ASP A 226 -21.68 11.39 2.76
N LYS A 227 -22.39 12.31 2.09
CA LYS A 227 -23.43 13.16 2.70
C LYS A 227 -24.73 12.42 3.05
N GLY A 228 -25.45 13.00 4.01
CA GLY A 228 -26.80 12.57 4.39
C GLY A 228 -26.81 11.44 5.42
N GLU A 229 -27.95 10.77 5.54
CA GLU A 229 -28.09 9.64 6.47
C GLU A 229 -27.19 8.47 6.02
N LYS A 230 -26.49 7.88 7.00
CA LYS A 230 -25.68 6.68 6.85
C LYS A 230 -25.85 5.77 8.06
N ILE A 231 -25.49 4.50 7.88
CA ILE A 231 -25.50 3.52 8.95
C ILE A 231 -24.05 3.25 9.33
N LEU A 232 -23.68 3.56 10.56
CA LEU A 232 -22.40 3.16 11.13
C LEU A 232 -22.55 1.80 11.80
N VAL A 233 -21.75 0.84 11.36
CA VAL A 233 -21.75 -0.52 11.93
C VAL A 233 -20.38 -0.82 12.52
N ALA A 234 -20.33 -1.35 13.74
CA ALA A 234 -19.14 -1.98 14.31
C ALA A 234 -19.32 -3.49 14.30
N ALA A 235 -18.41 -4.22 13.65
CA ALA A 235 -18.52 -5.65 13.42
C ALA A 235 -17.28 -6.40 13.87
N LEU A 236 -17.47 -7.42 14.70
CA LEU A 236 -16.42 -8.30 15.22
C LEU A 236 -16.32 -9.59 14.39
N TYR A 237 -15.08 -9.97 14.11
CA TYR A 237 -14.74 -11.17 13.36
C TYR A 237 -13.76 -12.03 14.16
N ASN A 238 -13.88 -13.35 14.04
CA ASN A 238 -12.92 -14.29 14.62
C ASN A 238 -11.72 -14.53 13.68
N LYS A 239 -10.77 -15.37 14.11
CA LYS A 239 -9.55 -15.70 13.35
C LYS A 239 -9.79 -16.29 11.94
N ASN A 240 -10.97 -16.84 11.68
CA ASN A 240 -11.34 -17.42 10.39
C ASN A 240 -12.12 -16.40 9.51
N GLY A 241 -12.23 -15.14 9.94
CA GLY A 241 -13.01 -14.12 9.25
C GLY A 241 -14.52 -14.28 9.39
N LYS A 242 -15.01 -15.12 10.31
CA LYS A 242 -16.45 -15.30 10.56
C LYS A 242 -16.95 -14.17 11.48
N PHE A 243 -18.06 -13.53 11.08
CA PHE A 243 -18.78 -12.57 11.91
C PHE A 243 -19.29 -13.24 13.21
N ILE A 244 -19.11 -12.56 14.34
CA ILE A 244 -19.49 -13.09 15.67
C ILE A 244 -20.30 -12.11 16.52
N GLY A 245 -20.45 -10.86 16.09
CA GLY A 245 -21.25 -9.87 16.80
C GLY A 245 -20.98 -8.45 16.33
N GLY A 246 -21.94 -7.55 16.55
CA GLY A 246 -21.79 -6.16 16.17
C GLY A 246 -22.93 -5.29 16.68
N ASP A 247 -22.78 -4.00 16.42
CA ASP A 247 -23.75 -2.95 16.74
C ASP A 247 -23.90 -2.01 15.54
N ALA A 248 -25.06 -1.35 15.42
CA ALA A 248 -25.37 -0.45 14.33
C ALA A 248 -26.17 0.77 14.80
N ILE A 249 -25.77 1.95 14.36
CA ILE A 249 -26.45 3.22 14.65
C ILE A 249 -26.65 4.03 13.38
N SER A 250 -27.70 4.86 13.35
CA SER A 250 -27.86 5.87 12.29
C SER A 250 -26.97 7.07 12.60
N VAL A 251 -26.35 7.66 11.59
CA VAL A 251 -25.57 8.91 11.70
C VAL A 251 -25.91 9.84 10.55
N ILE A 252 -25.83 11.14 10.79
CA ILE A 252 -26.06 12.17 9.77
C ILE A 252 -24.72 12.76 9.36
N MET A 253 -24.34 12.56 8.10
CA MET A 253 -23.08 13.06 7.55
C MET A 253 -23.25 14.49 7.01
N ASP A 254 -22.69 15.46 7.72
CA ASP A 254 -22.64 16.87 7.32
C ASP A 254 -21.22 17.44 7.57
N ILE A 255 -20.26 16.90 6.82
CA ILE A 255 -18.84 17.25 6.99
C ILE A 255 -18.66 18.75 6.80
N LYS A 256 -18.00 19.39 7.77
CA LYS A 256 -17.52 20.77 7.71
C LYS A 256 -16.00 20.72 7.55
N PRO A 257 -15.49 20.70 6.30
CA PRO A 257 -14.08 20.46 6.05
C PRO A 257 -13.25 21.61 6.63
N LYS A 258 -12.22 21.24 7.38
CA LYS A 258 -11.25 22.11 8.02
C LYS A 258 -9.88 21.44 7.94
N VAL A 259 -8.84 22.24 7.83
CA VAL A 259 -7.46 21.78 7.89
C VAL A 259 -6.66 22.69 8.80
N LEU A 260 -5.76 22.12 9.59
CA LEU A 260 -4.79 22.87 10.39
C LEU A 260 -3.39 22.67 9.81
N LEU A 261 -2.61 23.74 9.80
CA LEU A 261 -1.16 23.64 9.62
C LEU A 261 -0.55 23.10 10.91
N THR A 262 0.41 22.18 10.77
CA THR A 262 1.18 21.62 11.90
C THR A 262 2.68 21.77 11.66
N GLY A 263 3.45 21.75 12.73
CA GLY A 263 4.92 21.84 12.69
C GLY A 263 5.49 23.26 12.65
N ILE A 264 4.63 24.29 12.72
CA ILE A 264 5.00 25.69 12.96
C ILE A 264 4.01 26.27 13.97
N GLU A 265 4.51 27.02 14.95
CA GLU A 265 3.71 27.75 15.94
C GLU A 265 3.70 29.27 15.68
N GLU A 266 2.65 29.95 16.14
CA GLU A 266 2.52 31.41 15.99
C GLU A 266 3.65 32.13 16.76
N GLY A 267 4.37 33.01 16.06
CA GLY A 267 5.50 33.77 16.59
C GLY A 267 6.81 32.99 16.70
N GLU A 268 6.85 31.74 16.26
CA GLU A 268 8.06 30.89 16.33
C GLU A 268 9.23 31.50 15.55
N ILE A 269 10.45 31.28 16.03
CA ILE A 269 11.68 31.60 15.29
C ILE A 269 12.22 30.31 14.67
N LEU A 270 12.16 30.24 13.34
CA LEU A 270 12.57 29.09 12.54
C LEU A 270 14.01 29.29 12.06
N ASP A 271 14.98 28.61 12.67
CA ASP A 271 16.42 28.78 12.42
C ASP A 271 17.12 27.61 11.71
N ASP A 272 16.38 26.53 11.46
CA ASP A 272 16.83 25.32 10.76
C ASP A 272 15.82 24.90 9.64
N THR A 273 15.80 23.62 9.35
CA THR A 273 14.93 22.91 8.42
C THR A 273 13.53 22.93 8.98
N ILE A 274 12.60 23.44 8.19
CA ILE A 274 11.21 23.61 8.58
C ILE A 274 10.44 22.38 8.11
N TYR A 275 9.72 21.74 9.03
CA TYR A 275 8.87 20.59 8.74
C TYR A 275 7.40 20.97 8.92
N MET A 276 6.69 21.16 7.81
CA MET A 276 5.25 21.47 7.82
C MET A 276 4.44 20.19 7.68
N GLY A 277 3.27 20.12 8.30
CA GLY A 277 2.31 19.04 8.11
C GLY A 277 0.90 19.58 7.99
N ALA A 278 -0.01 18.74 7.53
CA ALA A 278 -1.44 19.05 7.47
C ALA A 278 -2.19 18.17 8.48
N ASP A 279 -3.19 18.75 9.14
CA ASP A 279 -4.16 17.99 9.94
C ASP A 279 -5.59 18.25 9.44
N PRO A 280 -6.01 17.61 8.34
CA PRO A 280 -7.38 17.72 7.85
C PRO A 280 -8.36 16.95 8.74
N ASN A 281 -9.57 17.47 8.91
CA ASN A 281 -10.68 16.76 9.56
C ASN A 281 -11.52 15.93 8.57
N PHE A 282 -11.05 15.72 7.35
CA PHE A 282 -11.73 15.00 6.28
C PHE A 282 -10.69 14.22 5.46
N LEU A 283 -11.16 13.33 4.59
CA LEU A 283 -10.28 12.60 3.68
C LEU A 283 -9.71 13.55 2.61
N ALA A 284 -8.53 14.10 2.86
CA ALA A 284 -7.80 14.92 1.89
C ALA A 284 -7.07 14.04 0.87
N TYR A 285 -7.15 14.41 -0.41
CA TYR A 285 -6.54 13.66 -1.50
C TYR A 285 -5.11 14.12 -1.76
N TYR A 286 -4.84 15.41 -1.54
CA TYR A 286 -3.50 16.01 -1.52
C TYR A 286 -3.56 17.36 -0.80
N VAL A 287 -2.40 17.90 -0.45
CA VAL A 287 -2.25 19.27 0.06
C VAL A 287 -1.23 20.06 -0.74
N LYS A 288 -1.31 21.39 -0.62
CA LYS A 288 -0.28 22.34 -1.03
C LYS A 288 0.04 23.26 0.15
N TYR A 289 1.27 23.77 0.22
CA TYR A 289 1.69 24.73 1.24
C TYR A 289 1.91 26.09 0.60
N GLU A 290 1.23 27.11 1.10
CA GLU A 290 1.41 28.50 0.71
C GLU A 290 2.28 29.20 1.75
N VAL A 291 3.29 29.91 1.28
CA VAL A 291 4.23 30.65 2.11
C VAL A 291 4.33 32.08 1.59
N THR A 292 4.04 33.04 2.45
CA THR A 292 4.08 34.47 2.14
C THR A 292 5.14 35.15 2.98
N ASN A 293 6.14 35.77 2.34
CA ASN A 293 7.08 36.64 3.01
C ASN A 293 6.40 37.98 3.29
N LEU A 294 6.14 38.28 4.57
CA LEU A 294 5.42 39.47 5.02
C LEU A 294 6.23 40.76 4.87
N ASP A 295 7.56 40.66 4.80
CA ASP A 295 8.45 41.83 4.63
C ASP A 295 8.45 42.32 3.17
N THR A 296 8.22 41.43 2.20
CA THR A 296 8.25 41.73 0.76
C THR A 296 6.88 41.64 0.08
N GLY A 297 5.90 40.99 0.72
CA GLY A 297 4.59 40.69 0.13
C GLY A 297 4.60 39.55 -0.89
N ASN A 298 5.72 38.84 -1.06
CA ASN A 298 5.83 37.75 -2.03
C ASN A 298 5.21 36.46 -1.50
N THR A 299 4.24 35.92 -2.23
CA THR A 299 3.59 34.63 -1.95
C THR A 299 4.07 33.55 -2.92
N LYS A 300 4.30 32.35 -2.40
CA LYS A 300 4.71 31.18 -3.19
C LYS A 300 3.94 29.93 -2.74
N ILE A 301 3.46 29.16 -3.70
CA ILE A 301 3.03 27.77 -3.47
C ILE A 301 4.25 26.86 -3.57
N MET A 302 4.51 26.11 -2.50
CA MET A 302 5.61 25.16 -2.44
C MET A 302 5.31 23.95 -3.32
N ASP A 303 6.28 23.58 -4.17
CA ASP A 303 6.19 22.49 -5.14
C ASP A 303 4.87 22.47 -5.92
N GLU A 304 4.53 23.62 -6.55
CA GLU A 304 3.24 23.86 -7.21
C GLU A 304 2.78 22.73 -8.15
N ASP A 305 3.74 22.11 -8.86
CA ASP A 305 3.55 21.02 -9.83
C ASP A 305 3.54 19.62 -9.21
N ILE A 306 3.98 19.45 -7.96
CA ILE A 306 4.07 18.15 -7.29
C ILE A 306 3.20 18.18 -6.03
N PRO A 307 1.97 17.65 -6.09
CA PRO A 307 1.09 17.67 -4.94
C PRO A 307 1.66 16.86 -3.77
N VAL A 308 1.37 17.32 -2.55
CA VAL A 308 2.03 16.84 -1.34
C VAL A 308 1.13 15.88 -0.57
N ASP A 309 1.77 14.91 0.11
CA ASP A 309 1.13 13.95 0.99
C ASP A 309 0.44 14.67 2.16
N PRO A 310 -0.91 14.59 2.29
CA PRO A 310 -1.64 15.25 3.37
C PRO A 310 -1.43 14.58 4.73
N TYR A 311 -0.86 13.37 4.76
CA TYR A 311 -0.63 12.59 5.98
C TYR A 311 0.87 12.47 6.32
N GLY A 312 1.72 13.17 5.56
CA GLY A 312 3.17 13.22 5.74
C GLY A 312 3.65 14.60 6.19
N LYS A 313 4.95 14.69 6.46
CA LYS A 313 5.62 15.97 6.67
C LYS A 313 6.23 16.46 5.36
N TYR A 314 6.02 17.73 5.06
CA TYR A 314 6.72 18.48 4.03
C TYR A 314 7.98 19.12 4.60
N LYS A 315 9.08 19.08 3.85
CA LYS A 315 10.37 19.62 4.27
C LYS A 315 10.68 20.87 3.45
N TRP A 316 10.95 21.99 4.12
CA TRP A 316 11.42 23.23 3.51
C TRP A 316 12.74 23.67 4.16
N GLU A 317 13.75 23.99 3.34
CA GLU A 317 15.04 24.50 3.78
C GLU A 317 15.24 25.92 3.23
N PRO A 318 14.95 26.97 4.02
CA PRO A 318 15.07 28.35 3.56
C PRO A 318 16.54 28.77 3.36
N ASN A 319 16.75 29.62 2.36
CA ASN A 319 18.00 30.33 2.14
C ASN A 319 18.13 31.50 3.14
N VAL A 320 19.34 31.87 3.54
CA VAL A 320 19.60 33.02 4.44
C VAL A 320 19.03 34.34 3.88
N LYS A 321 18.94 34.49 2.56
CA LYS A 321 18.30 35.67 1.94
C LYS A 321 16.77 35.69 2.11
N GLU A 322 16.19 34.55 2.45
CA GLU A 322 14.77 34.36 2.78
C GLU A 322 14.53 34.55 4.29
N ASN A 323 15.50 35.08 5.06
CA ASN A 323 15.23 35.47 6.44
C ASN A 323 14.26 36.66 6.46
N GLY A 324 13.27 36.60 7.35
CA GLY A 324 12.24 37.61 7.44
C GLY A 324 11.02 37.13 8.23
N ASN A 325 9.98 37.93 8.23
CA ASN A 325 8.67 37.55 8.78
C ASN A 325 7.85 36.85 7.70
N TYR A 326 7.20 35.75 8.06
CA TYR A 326 6.45 34.90 7.14
C TYR A 326 5.06 34.59 7.68
N SER A 327 4.14 34.35 6.75
CA SER A 327 2.85 33.71 7.00
C SER A 327 2.81 32.38 6.24
N PHE A 328 2.37 31.33 6.92
CA PHE A 328 2.30 29.96 6.43
C PHE A 328 0.86 29.47 6.44
N LYS A 329 0.48 28.74 5.40
CA LYS A 329 -0.86 28.16 5.28
C LYS A 329 -0.79 26.84 4.54
N VAL A 330 -1.68 25.91 4.89
CA VAL A 330 -1.87 24.67 4.14
C VAL A 330 -3.23 24.68 3.45
N ILE A 331 -3.26 24.19 2.22
CA ILE A 331 -4.44 24.09 1.36
C ILE A 331 -4.68 22.61 1.10
N ALA A 332 -5.74 22.04 1.68
CA ALA A 332 -6.14 20.65 1.48
C ALA A 332 -7.19 20.54 0.38
N TYR A 333 -7.10 19.50 -0.45
CA TYR A 333 -8.02 19.26 -1.56
C TYR A 333 -8.82 17.98 -1.35
N ASP A 334 -10.12 18.03 -1.62
CA ASP A 334 -10.99 16.86 -1.60
C ASP A 334 -10.98 16.06 -2.92
N GLY A 335 -11.78 15.01 -2.99
CA GLY A 335 -11.87 14.15 -4.17
C GLY A 335 -12.38 14.83 -5.44
N ASN A 336 -12.97 16.02 -5.34
CA ASN A 336 -13.46 16.84 -6.44
C ASN A 336 -12.57 18.05 -6.74
N ASP A 337 -11.32 18.03 -6.24
CA ASP A 337 -10.35 19.12 -6.39
C ASP A 337 -10.84 20.46 -5.79
N LYS A 338 -11.81 20.43 -4.87
CA LYS A 338 -12.21 21.61 -4.11
C LYS A 338 -11.25 21.80 -2.94
N SER A 339 -10.77 23.04 -2.78
CA SER A 339 -9.78 23.41 -1.76
C SER A 339 -10.41 23.89 -0.47
N TYR A 340 -9.69 23.66 0.63
CA TYR A 340 -9.98 24.14 1.98
C TYR A 340 -8.67 24.59 2.63
N GLU A 341 -8.68 25.81 3.15
CA GLU A 341 -7.48 26.46 3.65
C GLU A 341 -7.43 26.44 5.18
N SER A 342 -6.23 26.33 5.74
CA SER A 342 -6.02 26.59 7.16
C SER A 342 -6.06 28.07 7.47
N ASN A 343 -6.14 28.41 8.75
CA ASN A 343 -5.71 29.73 9.19
C ASN A 343 -4.22 29.94 8.86
N GLU A 344 -3.84 31.19 8.70
CA GLU A 344 -2.45 31.60 8.63
C GLU A 344 -1.75 31.41 9.98
N VAL A 345 -0.52 30.92 9.94
CA VAL A 345 0.40 30.89 11.08
C VAL A 345 1.59 31.77 10.73
N LYS A 346 1.87 32.78 11.56
CA LYS A 346 2.99 33.69 11.32
C LYS A 346 4.19 33.26 12.13
N ALA A 347 5.34 33.22 11.50
CA ALA A 347 6.61 32.88 12.15
C ALA A 347 7.75 33.68 11.52
N LYS A 348 8.88 33.78 12.23
CA LYS A 348 10.08 34.45 11.75
C LYS A 348 11.08 33.43 11.26
N VAL A 349 11.42 33.48 9.98
CA VAL A 349 12.52 32.70 9.42
C VAL A 349 13.83 33.41 9.72
N ASN A 350 14.72 32.74 10.44
CA ASN A 350 16.04 33.23 10.83
C ASN A 350 17.11 32.14 10.61
N ALA A 351 17.18 31.63 9.38
CA ALA A 351 18.13 30.62 9.00
C ALA A 351 19.56 31.14 9.15
N SER A 352 20.40 30.37 9.84
CA SER A 352 21.84 30.64 9.91
C SER A 352 22.54 30.10 8.66
N PRO A 353 23.67 30.71 8.23
CA PRO A 353 24.49 30.18 7.15
C PRO A 353 24.98 28.77 7.47
N LYS A 354 24.66 27.82 6.60
CA LYS A 354 25.08 26.42 6.64
C LYS A 354 25.93 26.12 5.44
N LEU A 355 27.07 25.47 5.66
CA LEU A 355 28.00 25.06 4.63
C LEU A 355 28.52 23.67 4.93
N GLU A 356 28.38 22.78 3.95
CA GLU A 356 28.80 21.39 4.03
C GLU A 356 29.48 20.99 2.71
N LEU A 357 30.57 20.21 2.81
CA LEU A 357 31.11 19.49 1.67
C LEU A 357 30.35 18.17 1.51
N LYS A 358 29.75 17.96 0.33
CA LYS A 358 29.14 16.70 -0.09
C LYS A 358 29.94 16.04 -1.21
N GLY A 359 29.64 14.77 -1.47
CA GLY A 359 30.25 13.98 -2.53
C GLY A 359 31.43 13.12 -2.10
N VAL A 360 31.85 13.24 -0.84
CA VAL A 360 32.79 12.34 -0.17
C VAL A 360 32.30 12.00 1.24
N GLN A 361 32.81 10.92 1.83
CA GLN A 361 32.48 10.46 3.19
C GLN A 361 33.72 10.39 4.07
N GLU A 362 33.53 10.50 5.38
CA GLU A 362 34.60 10.38 6.37
C GLU A 362 35.28 9.00 6.27
N GLY A 363 36.61 8.99 6.22
CA GLY A 363 37.43 7.79 6.06
C GLY A 363 37.42 7.19 4.64
N GLN A 364 36.75 7.81 3.67
CA GLN A 364 36.67 7.28 2.31
C GLN A 364 38.06 7.16 1.68
N VAL A 365 38.34 5.99 1.10
CA VAL A 365 39.51 5.81 0.23
C VAL A 365 39.16 6.35 -1.16
N ILE A 366 39.77 7.48 -1.56
CA ILE A 366 39.54 8.06 -2.88
C ILE A 366 40.50 7.41 -3.87
N ASN A 367 39.95 6.53 -4.68
CA ASN A 367 40.69 5.78 -5.69
C ASN A 367 39.99 5.79 -7.07
N LYS A 368 38.97 6.66 -7.21
CA LYS A 368 38.17 6.99 -8.40
C LYS A 368 37.80 8.48 -8.34
N PRO A 369 37.43 9.13 -9.46
CA PRO A 369 36.95 10.51 -9.46
C PRO A 369 35.78 10.70 -8.49
N VAL A 370 35.84 11.77 -7.71
CA VAL A 370 34.77 12.20 -6.80
C VAL A 370 34.24 13.55 -7.26
N ASN A 371 32.95 13.80 -7.02
CA ASN A 371 32.33 15.09 -7.31
C ASN A 371 32.21 15.87 -6.01
N LEU A 372 33.14 16.78 -5.75
CA LEU A 372 33.08 17.64 -4.58
C LEU A 372 32.00 18.71 -4.78
N LEU A 373 31.06 18.79 -3.84
CA LEU A 373 29.89 19.67 -3.93
C LEU A 373 29.76 20.50 -2.66
N ALA A 374 29.80 21.82 -2.79
CA ALA A 374 29.48 22.70 -1.67
C ALA A 374 27.95 22.82 -1.53
N SER A 375 27.39 22.20 -0.50
CA SER A 375 25.98 22.33 -0.11
C SER A 375 25.85 23.51 0.85
N ARG A 376 24.97 24.46 0.54
CA ARG A 376 24.82 25.70 1.31
C ARG A 376 23.42 26.29 1.15
N ASN A 377 23.01 27.07 2.14
CA ASN A 377 21.75 27.82 2.12
C ASN A 377 21.95 29.33 1.98
N PHE A 378 23.06 29.81 1.40
CA PHE A 378 23.31 31.25 1.19
C PHE A 378 24.08 31.51 -0.10
N ASP A 379 23.94 32.72 -0.62
CA ASP A 379 24.59 33.14 -1.85
C ASP A 379 26.06 33.52 -1.63
N VAL A 380 26.91 33.18 -2.60
CA VAL A 380 28.36 33.33 -2.51
C VAL A 380 28.92 33.91 -3.80
N LEU A 381 30.02 34.66 -3.68
CA LEU A 381 30.82 35.14 -4.81
C LEU A 381 31.83 34.08 -5.25
N GLU A 382 32.26 33.23 -4.33
CA GLU A 382 33.39 32.33 -4.52
C GLU A 382 33.28 31.09 -3.63
N THR A 383 33.61 29.93 -4.18
CA THR A 383 33.79 28.64 -3.51
C THR A 383 35.20 28.13 -3.86
N GLN A 384 35.95 27.75 -2.83
CA GLN A 384 37.24 27.09 -2.93
C GLN A 384 37.08 25.66 -2.40
N TYR A 385 37.46 24.69 -3.21
CA TYR A 385 37.63 23.31 -2.77
C TYR A 385 39.06 23.13 -2.32
N ILE A 386 39.25 22.74 -1.06
CA ILE A 386 40.56 22.76 -0.41
C ILE A 386 40.92 21.35 0.04
N LEU A 387 42.18 20.99 -0.23
CA LEU A 387 42.86 19.85 0.36
C LEU A 387 43.80 20.35 1.45
N ARG A 388 43.68 19.84 2.67
CA ARG A 388 44.52 20.21 3.81
C ARG A 388 45.29 18.99 4.30
N ASP A 389 46.55 19.17 4.61
CA ASP A 389 47.35 18.16 5.29
C ASP A 389 47.04 18.18 6.81
N PRO A 390 46.56 17.07 7.40
CA PRO A 390 46.08 17.07 8.79
C PRO A 390 47.19 17.25 9.83
N LYS A 391 48.47 17.06 9.46
CA LYS A 391 49.61 17.21 10.39
C LYS A 391 50.18 18.62 10.32
N THR A 392 50.43 19.10 9.11
CA THR A 392 51.09 20.39 8.87
C THR A 392 50.12 21.56 8.78
N HIS A 393 48.83 21.28 8.58
CA HIS A 393 47.77 22.27 8.29
C HIS A 393 48.00 23.06 7.00
N ASN A 394 48.92 22.61 6.14
CA ASN A 394 49.14 23.22 4.83
C ASN A 394 47.93 22.97 3.93
N GLU A 395 47.48 24.02 3.24
CA GLU A 395 46.32 24.00 2.36
C GLU A 395 46.72 24.12 0.89
N GLN A 396 46.04 23.36 0.05
CA GLN A 396 46.09 23.44 -1.40
C GLN A 396 44.68 23.69 -1.93
N ILE A 397 44.50 24.76 -2.71
CA ILE A 397 43.24 24.99 -3.44
C ILE A 397 43.22 24.06 -4.65
N LEU A 398 42.25 23.15 -4.68
CA LEU A 398 42.04 22.23 -5.79
C LEU A 398 41.29 22.90 -6.94
N GLU A 399 40.28 23.71 -6.62
CA GLU A 399 39.45 24.41 -7.59
C GLU A 399 38.82 25.66 -6.97
N LYS A 400 38.58 26.68 -7.81
CA LYS A 400 38.03 27.98 -7.40
C LYS A 400 36.95 28.47 -8.36
N LYS A 401 35.71 28.58 -7.89
CA LYS A 401 34.53 28.95 -8.71
C LYS A 401 33.36 29.44 -7.86
N ALA A 402 32.43 30.22 -8.41
CA ALA A 402 31.26 30.68 -7.63
C ALA A 402 30.28 29.54 -7.31
N TYR A 403 29.74 28.87 -8.34
CA TYR A 403 28.72 27.82 -8.23
C TYR A 403 29.08 26.57 -9.05
N GLY A 404 28.58 25.41 -8.60
CA GLY A 404 28.75 24.11 -9.24
C GLY A 404 29.79 23.22 -8.56
N GLY A 405 29.69 21.91 -8.78
CA GLY A 405 30.64 20.93 -8.26
C GLY A 405 32.01 20.97 -8.95
N TYR A 406 32.99 20.29 -8.35
CA TYR A 406 34.29 20.03 -8.94
C TYR A 406 34.52 18.52 -9.00
N ARG A 407 34.69 17.98 -10.22
CA ARG A 407 35.04 16.57 -10.42
C ARG A 407 36.55 16.45 -10.26
N TRP A 408 36.97 15.82 -9.17
CA TRP A 408 38.37 15.70 -8.80
C TRP A 408 38.85 14.26 -8.87
N PHE A 409 40.03 14.05 -9.46
CA PHE A 409 40.72 12.76 -9.44
C PHE A 409 42.16 12.97 -8.97
N PRO A 410 42.49 12.67 -7.69
CA PRO A 410 43.82 12.94 -7.14
C PRO A 410 44.92 12.19 -7.88
N GLY A 411 45.97 12.91 -8.28
CA GLY A 411 47.18 12.33 -8.86
C GLY A 411 48.08 11.66 -7.82
N PRO A 412 49.09 10.88 -8.27
CA PRO A 412 49.98 10.13 -7.39
C PRO A 412 50.91 11.00 -6.53
N GLU A 413 51.10 12.27 -6.90
CA GLU A 413 51.88 13.25 -6.14
C GLU A 413 51.26 13.58 -4.77
N ILE A 414 49.99 13.23 -4.55
CA ILE A 414 49.27 13.44 -3.30
C ILE A 414 48.78 12.10 -2.74
N SER A 415 49.29 11.71 -1.57
CA SER A 415 48.96 10.42 -0.94
C SER A 415 48.78 10.53 0.57
N GLY A 416 48.26 9.44 1.17
CA GLY A 416 48.04 9.33 2.60
C GLY A 416 46.73 9.97 3.06
N GLU A 417 46.64 10.24 4.36
CA GLU A 417 45.48 10.89 4.96
C GLU A 417 45.48 12.39 4.65
N LYS A 418 44.33 12.89 4.16
CA LYS A 418 44.09 14.29 3.86
C LYS A 418 42.72 14.72 4.36
N GLU A 419 42.56 16.01 4.57
CA GLU A 419 41.26 16.63 4.88
C GLU A 419 40.75 17.38 3.64
N LEU A 420 39.51 17.10 3.25
CA LEU A 420 38.81 17.88 2.24
C LEU A 420 37.81 18.81 2.92
N LEU A 421 37.79 20.07 2.51
CA LEU A 421 36.83 21.04 2.99
C LEU A 421 36.50 22.05 1.88
N VAL A 422 35.42 22.81 2.09
CA VAL A 422 35.08 23.95 1.24
C VAL A 422 35.14 25.23 2.03
N LYS A 423 35.74 26.25 1.42
CA LYS A 423 35.75 27.62 1.92
C LYS A 423 35.03 28.50 0.93
N VAL A 424 34.05 29.27 1.39
CA VAL A 424 33.26 30.15 0.53
C VAL A 424 33.35 31.59 1.01
N LYS A 425 33.20 32.52 0.08
CA LYS A 425 33.07 33.95 0.35
C LYS A 425 31.64 34.37 0.00
N ASP A 426 30.89 34.85 0.98
CA ASP A 426 29.53 35.33 0.75
C ASP A 426 29.51 36.64 -0.07
N THR A 427 28.31 37.12 -0.41
CA THR A 427 28.12 38.38 -1.14
C THR A 427 28.51 39.64 -0.36
N LYS A 428 28.71 39.53 0.96
CA LYS A 428 29.18 40.60 1.84
C LYS A 428 30.69 40.54 2.09
N GLY A 429 31.37 39.56 1.50
CA GLY A 429 32.82 39.36 1.61
C GLY A 429 33.27 38.56 2.84
N LYS A 430 32.36 38.02 3.65
CA LYS A 430 32.67 37.17 4.80
C LYS A 430 32.98 35.73 4.35
N TYR A 431 33.98 35.13 4.98
CA TYR A 431 34.38 33.75 4.72
C TYR A 431 33.68 32.77 5.66
N TYR A 432 33.30 31.62 5.10
CA TYR A 432 32.78 30.48 5.82
C TYR A 432 33.55 29.22 5.41
N GLU A 433 33.75 28.31 6.35
CA GLU A 433 34.47 27.05 6.14
C GLU A 433 33.57 25.88 6.59
N SER A 434 33.52 24.82 5.78
CA SER A 434 32.82 23.60 6.18
C SER A 434 33.62 22.84 7.22
N LYS A 435 32.97 21.92 7.94
CA LYS A 435 33.73 20.88 8.65
C LYS A 435 34.61 20.12 7.65
N PRO A 436 35.87 19.80 7.99
CA PRO A 436 36.72 18.97 7.15
C PRO A 436 36.22 17.52 7.16
N ILE A 437 36.38 16.84 6.04
CA ILE A 437 36.13 15.40 5.88
C ILE A 437 37.48 14.73 5.65
N LYS A 438 37.86 13.79 6.52
CA LYS A 438 39.11 13.04 6.34
C LYS A 438 38.92 11.97 5.29
N VAL A 439 39.88 11.86 4.38
CA VAL A 439 39.91 10.88 3.30
C VAL A 439 41.30 10.28 3.19
N LYS A 440 41.38 9.09 2.58
CA LYS A 440 42.65 8.42 2.31
C LYS A 440 42.91 8.40 0.81
N LEU A 441 44.00 9.02 0.39
CA LEU A 441 44.43 9.05 -1.01
C LEU A 441 45.46 7.94 -1.24
N THR A 442 45.28 7.14 -2.29
CA THR A 442 46.14 5.97 -2.55
C THR A 442 47.52 6.36 -3.06
N GLY A 443 47.66 7.49 -3.76
CA GLY A 443 48.92 7.88 -4.40
C GLY A 443 49.30 7.01 -5.61
N GLU A 444 48.34 6.27 -6.17
CA GLU A 444 48.60 5.33 -7.26
C GLU A 444 48.16 5.92 -8.61
N PRO A 445 48.99 5.79 -9.67
CA PRO A 445 48.56 6.06 -11.03
C PRO A 445 47.40 5.13 -11.41
N LYS A 446 46.30 5.72 -11.89
CA LYS A 446 45.06 5.00 -12.22
C LYS A 446 44.48 5.48 -13.53
N VAL A 447 43.88 4.52 -14.23
CA VAL A 447 43.04 4.75 -15.41
C VAL A 447 41.69 4.07 -15.18
N LEU A 448 40.61 4.70 -15.61
CA LEU A 448 39.25 4.17 -15.56
C LEU A 448 38.67 4.15 -16.96
N LEU A 449 37.79 3.18 -17.20
CA LEU A 449 37.02 3.08 -18.43
C LEU A 449 35.67 3.78 -18.25
N GLU A 450 35.28 4.57 -19.24
CA GLU A 450 33.95 5.15 -19.41
C GLU A 450 33.34 4.75 -20.76
N GLY A 451 32.03 4.93 -20.88
CA GLY A 451 31.28 4.60 -22.10
C GLY A 451 30.52 3.28 -22.01
N VAL A 452 30.89 2.43 -21.05
CA VAL A 452 30.22 1.17 -20.76
C VAL A 452 30.04 0.96 -19.27
N GLY A 453 28.87 0.45 -18.88
CA GLY A 453 28.52 0.13 -17.50
C GLY A 453 28.68 -1.35 -17.17
N PRO A 454 28.84 -1.71 -15.88
CA PRO A 454 28.87 -3.11 -15.46
C PRO A 454 27.57 -3.81 -15.81
N ASN A 455 27.68 -5.04 -16.31
CA ASN A 455 26.58 -5.88 -16.80
C ASN A 455 25.71 -5.24 -17.91
N GLN A 456 26.21 -4.19 -18.56
CA GLN A 456 25.53 -3.62 -19.72
C GLN A 456 25.53 -4.64 -20.86
N VAL A 457 24.41 -4.69 -21.58
CA VAL A 457 24.23 -5.55 -22.74
C VAL A 457 24.50 -4.74 -24.00
N LEU A 458 25.62 -5.02 -24.67
CA LEU A 458 26.03 -4.34 -25.89
C LEU A 458 25.47 -5.06 -27.11
N ARG A 459 24.68 -4.31 -27.90
CA ARG A 459 24.04 -4.78 -29.15
C ARG A 459 24.36 -3.90 -30.34
N GLU A 460 24.70 -2.64 -30.08
CA GLU A 460 25.01 -1.61 -31.05
C GLU A 460 26.39 -1.03 -30.72
N SER A 461 26.92 -0.20 -31.62
CA SER A 461 28.19 0.49 -31.42
C SER A 461 28.15 1.35 -30.14
N THR A 462 29.20 1.28 -29.32
CA THR A 462 29.35 2.09 -28.11
C THR A 462 30.66 2.87 -28.13
N SER A 463 30.63 4.14 -27.72
CA SER A 463 31.85 4.94 -27.55
C SER A 463 32.49 4.61 -26.21
N LEU A 464 33.76 4.21 -26.25
CA LEU A 464 34.63 4.00 -25.10
C LEU A 464 35.58 5.17 -24.95
N LYS A 465 35.84 5.55 -23.70
CA LYS A 465 36.83 6.57 -23.34
C LYS A 465 37.52 6.19 -22.04
N THR A 466 38.66 6.79 -21.74
CA THR A 466 39.28 6.68 -20.42
C THR A 466 39.28 8.00 -19.66
N ILE A 467 39.34 7.87 -18.34
CA ILE A 467 39.70 8.96 -17.43
C ILE A 467 40.91 8.49 -16.64
N SER A 468 41.90 9.36 -16.47
CA SER A 468 43.08 9.06 -15.66
C SER A 468 43.42 10.22 -14.73
N ASN A 469 44.09 9.90 -13.62
CA ASN A 469 44.70 10.88 -12.72
C ASN A 469 46.16 11.20 -13.08
N VAL A 470 46.68 10.61 -14.16
CA VAL A 470 48.01 10.85 -14.69
C VAL A 470 47.93 11.12 -16.20
N PRO A 471 48.88 11.88 -16.78
CA PRO A 471 48.97 12.01 -18.22
C PRO A 471 49.36 10.65 -18.84
N LEU A 472 48.59 10.17 -19.81
CA LEU A 472 48.83 8.88 -20.46
C LEU A 472 49.52 9.09 -21.81
N ASP A 473 50.44 8.19 -22.18
CA ASP A 473 51.09 8.20 -23.49
C ASP A 473 50.13 7.69 -24.58
N TYR A 474 49.53 6.54 -24.33
CA TYR A 474 48.50 5.92 -25.17
C TYR A 474 47.63 4.95 -24.36
N VAL A 475 46.49 4.56 -24.95
CA VAL A 475 45.57 3.56 -24.39
C VAL A 475 45.25 2.50 -25.42
N ASN A 476 45.27 1.25 -24.98
CA ASN A 476 44.73 0.09 -25.66
C ASN A 476 43.40 -0.31 -25.00
N TYR A 477 42.42 -0.71 -25.80
CA TYR A 477 41.13 -1.21 -25.31
C TYR A 477 41.03 -2.68 -25.68
N VAL A 478 40.69 -3.53 -24.71
CA VAL A 478 40.61 -4.98 -24.92
C VAL A 478 39.32 -5.55 -24.38
N LEU A 479 38.87 -6.62 -25.01
CA LEU A 479 37.86 -7.56 -24.52
C LEU A 479 38.57 -8.77 -23.93
N ILE A 480 38.21 -9.16 -22.72
CA ILE A 480 38.73 -10.36 -22.05
C ILE A 480 37.56 -11.31 -21.82
N ASN A 481 37.59 -12.45 -22.49
CA ASN A 481 36.51 -13.43 -22.40
C ASN A 481 36.43 -13.97 -20.96
N LYS A 482 35.24 -13.92 -20.35
CA LYS A 482 35.09 -14.23 -18.92
C LYS A 482 35.31 -15.73 -18.62
N GLU A 483 35.08 -16.60 -19.58
CA GLU A 483 35.19 -18.06 -19.42
C GLU A 483 36.58 -18.57 -19.80
N THR A 484 37.11 -18.12 -20.94
CA THR A 484 38.36 -18.63 -21.51
C THR A 484 39.59 -17.76 -21.18
N GLY A 485 39.39 -16.52 -20.73
CA GLY A 485 40.47 -15.55 -20.54
C GLY A 485 41.07 -15.02 -21.84
N LYS A 486 40.57 -15.44 -23.02
CA LYS A 486 41.07 -14.98 -24.32
C LYS A 486 40.90 -13.47 -24.46
N ILE A 487 41.97 -12.81 -24.89
CA ILE A 487 42.00 -11.36 -25.11
C ILE A 487 41.77 -11.07 -26.59
N LYS A 488 40.83 -10.17 -26.90
CA LYS A 488 40.61 -9.59 -28.23
C LYS A 488 40.84 -8.10 -28.15
N THR A 489 41.68 -7.55 -29.02
CA THR A 489 41.91 -6.11 -29.04
C THR A 489 40.77 -5.38 -29.74
N ILE A 490 40.24 -4.33 -29.11
CA ILE A 490 39.29 -3.39 -29.71
C ILE A 490 40.07 -2.31 -30.48
N ALA A 491 41.07 -1.71 -29.83
CA ALA A 491 41.89 -0.65 -30.41
C ALA A 491 43.25 -0.55 -29.73
N GLU A 492 44.28 -0.17 -30.48
CA GLU A 492 45.66 -0.03 -30.01
C GLU A 492 46.20 1.38 -30.24
N ASN A 493 47.14 1.79 -29.37
CA ASN A 493 47.91 3.02 -29.43
C ASN A 493 47.03 4.27 -29.66
N LYS A 494 45.90 4.33 -28.97
CA LYS A 494 44.95 5.44 -29.12
C LYS A 494 45.31 6.61 -28.22
N ASN A 495 45.08 7.81 -28.74
CA ASN A 495 45.18 9.03 -27.98
C ASN A 495 44.20 8.94 -26.78
N PRO A 496 44.67 9.05 -25.53
CA PRO A 496 43.84 8.92 -24.34
C PRO A 496 42.68 9.92 -24.23
N LEU A 497 42.76 11.05 -24.95
CA LEU A 497 41.73 12.09 -24.96
C LEU A 497 40.60 11.81 -25.96
N MET A 498 40.82 10.91 -26.92
CA MET A 498 39.88 10.60 -28.00
C MET A 498 38.98 9.41 -27.63
N GLU A 499 37.74 9.45 -28.12
CA GLU A 499 36.82 8.32 -28.00
C GLU A 499 37.15 7.24 -29.04
N VAL A 500 36.90 5.99 -28.66
CA VAL A 500 37.03 4.81 -29.52
C VAL A 500 35.67 4.14 -29.62
N VAL A 501 35.20 3.91 -30.83
CA VAL A 501 33.94 3.18 -31.04
C VAL A 501 34.21 1.68 -31.06
N TYR A 502 33.60 0.94 -30.13
CA TYR A 502 33.51 -0.50 -30.20
C TYR A 502 32.19 -0.90 -30.88
N THR A 503 32.26 -1.67 -31.96
CA THR A 503 31.08 -2.23 -32.63
C THR A 503 31.05 -3.74 -32.39
N PRO A 504 30.04 -4.28 -31.66
CA PRO A 504 30.00 -5.70 -31.37
C PRO A 504 29.85 -6.55 -32.64
N ALA A 505 30.66 -7.60 -32.75
CA ALA A 505 30.61 -8.57 -33.85
C ALA A 505 30.07 -9.93 -33.37
N LYS A 506 29.69 -10.81 -34.31
CA LYS A 506 29.05 -12.11 -33.97
C LYS A 506 29.99 -13.02 -33.17
N GLU A 507 31.28 -12.98 -33.47
CA GLU A 507 32.31 -13.70 -32.72
C GLU A 507 32.56 -13.15 -31.31
N ASP A 508 32.02 -11.96 -30.99
CA ASP A 508 32.06 -11.38 -29.66
C ASP A 508 30.88 -11.83 -28.80
N GLU A 509 29.95 -12.66 -29.28
CA GLU A 509 28.82 -13.09 -28.44
C GLU A 509 29.30 -13.78 -27.15
N GLY A 510 28.73 -13.36 -26.01
CA GLY A 510 29.05 -13.92 -24.70
C GLY A 510 29.38 -12.88 -23.65
N TYR A 511 30.00 -13.34 -22.56
CA TYR A 511 30.37 -12.53 -21.41
C TYR A 511 31.84 -12.12 -21.50
N TRP A 512 32.07 -10.81 -21.40
CA TRP A 512 33.40 -10.23 -21.53
C TRP A 512 33.64 -9.22 -20.41
N ASN A 513 34.91 -8.94 -20.15
CA ASN A 513 35.29 -7.70 -19.50
C ASN A 513 35.88 -6.76 -20.56
N ILE A 514 35.38 -5.53 -20.64
CA ILE A 514 36.12 -4.47 -21.35
C ILE A 514 37.12 -3.87 -20.35
N GLN A 515 38.37 -3.73 -20.78
CA GLN A 515 39.43 -3.13 -19.97
C GLN A 515 40.25 -2.16 -20.83
N ALA A 516 40.62 -1.02 -20.25
CA ALA A 516 41.61 -0.13 -20.81
C ALA A 516 42.99 -0.45 -20.22
N ILE A 517 43.99 -0.58 -21.08
CA ILE A 517 45.40 -0.80 -20.74
C ILE A 517 46.17 0.42 -21.24
N ALA A 518 46.66 1.24 -20.33
CA ALA A 518 47.31 2.50 -20.66
C ALA A 518 48.81 2.46 -20.32
N LYS A 519 49.59 3.27 -21.05
CA LYS A 519 51.01 3.49 -20.82
C LYS A 519 51.23 4.82 -20.10
N TYR A 520 52.01 4.79 -19.03
CA TYR A 520 52.41 5.95 -18.25
C TYR A 520 53.85 5.75 -17.75
N GLU A 521 54.79 6.64 -18.10
CA GLU A 521 56.19 6.59 -17.67
C GLU A 521 56.84 5.21 -17.86
N ASN A 522 56.68 4.64 -19.06
CA ASN A 522 57.14 3.29 -19.40
C ASN A 522 56.50 2.13 -18.61
N LYS A 523 55.55 2.39 -17.70
CA LYS A 523 54.79 1.38 -16.96
C LYS A 523 53.40 1.22 -17.55
N GLU A 524 52.88 -0.01 -17.47
CA GLU A 524 51.52 -0.32 -17.85
C GLU A 524 50.60 -0.16 -16.64
N ILE A 525 49.49 0.56 -16.82
CA ILE A 525 48.41 0.66 -15.84
C ILE A 525 47.10 0.22 -16.46
N LYS A 526 46.26 -0.47 -15.68
CA LYS A 526 45.03 -1.08 -16.17
C LYS A 526 43.82 -0.49 -15.47
N SER A 527 42.73 -0.32 -16.20
CA SER A 527 41.45 -0.02 -15.58
C SER A 527 40.89 -1.22 -14.84
N GLU A 528 39.91 -1.00 -13.98
CA GLU A 528 39.07 -2.10 -13.53
C GLU A 528 38.43 -2.77 -14.76
N PRO A 529 38.37 -4.11 -14.80
CA PRO A 529 37.62 -4.81 -15.83
C PRO A 529 36.13 -4.52 -15.65
N VAL A 530 35.48 -3.99 -16.69
CA VAL A 530 34.04 -3.73 -16.67
C VAL A 530 33.32 -4.93 -17.30
N PRO A 531 32.58 -5.73 -16.51
CA PRO A 531 31.87 -6.89 -17.05
C PRO A 531 30.75 -6.41 -17.97
N ILE A 532 30.59 -7.05 -19.11
CA ILE A 532 29.55 -6.79 -20.08
C ILE A 532 29.03 -8.10 -20.66
N ARG A 533 27.92 -8.02 -21.37
CA ARG A 533 27.47 -9.08 -22.27
C ARG A 533 27.32 -8.52 -23.67
N VAL A 534 27.94 -9.15 -24.64
CA VAL A 534 27.62 -8.91 -26.05
C VAL A 534 26.53 -9.89 -26.46
N TYR A 535 25.44 -9.37 -27.01
CA TYR A 535 24.32 -10.20 -27.44
C TYR A 535 23.66 -9.63 -28.71
N LEU A 536 23.97 -10.24 -29.85
CA LEU A 536 23.42 -9.83 -31.15
C LEU A 536 22.19 -10.66 -31.56
N GLY A 537 21.84 -11.66 -30.77
CA GLY A 537 20.62 -12.44 -30.93
C GLY A 537 19.33 -11.64 -30.80
N LYS A 538 18.23 -12.34 -31.09
CA LYS A 538 16.87 -11.81 -30.93
C LYS A 538 16.60 -11.54 -29.46
N ILE A 539 16.10 -10.34 -29.16
CA ILE A 539 15.53 -10.03 -27.85
C ILE A 539 14.01 -10.04 -27.91
N TYR A 540 13.39 -10.24 -26.76
CA TYR A 540 11.95 -10.20 -26.59
C TYR A 540 11.56 -8.97 -25.79
N GLU A 541 10.57 -8.25 -26.29
CA GLU A 541 9.95 -7.12 -25.61
C GLU A 541 8.77 -7.59 -24.76
N ALA A 542 8.28 -6.72 -23.88
CA ALA A 542 7.11 -7.01 -23.07
C ALA A 542 5.93 -7.43 -23.95
N VAL A 543 5.18 -8.43 -23.50
CA VAL A 543 4.04 -8.99 -24.23
C VAL A 543 2.74 -8.72 -23.48
N PRO A 544 1.62 -8.56 -24.20
CA PRO A 544 0.30 -8.59 -23.57
C PRO A 544 0.00 -10.00 -23.06
N ILE A 545 -0.45 -10.10 -21.82
CA ILE A 545 -0.95 -11.37 -21.25
C ILE A 545 -2.45 -11.58 -21.51
N ILE A 546 -3.14 -10.50 -21.89
CA ILE A 546 -4.58 -10.46 -22.15
C ILE A 546 -4.89 -9.23 -23.02
N GLU A 547 -6.01 -9.26 -23.76
CA GLU A 547 -6.54 -8.10 -24.43
C GLU A 547 -6.83 -6.96 -23.43
N LYS A 548 -6.49 -5.72 -23.81
CA LYS A 548 -6.51 -4.55 -22.93
C LYS A 548 -7.88 -4.29 -22.29
N ASP A 549 -8.95 -4.46 -23.04
CA ASP A 549 -10.34 -4.28 -22.61
C ASP A 549 -10.80 -5.35 -21.61
N LYS A 550 -10.22 -6.55 -21.67
CA LYS A 550 -10.49 -7.66 -20.72
C LYS A 550 -9.68 -7.57 -19.44
N PHE A 551 -8.57 -6.82 -19.42
CA PHE A 551 -7.67 -6.73 -18.27
C PHE A 551 -8.37 -6.23 -17.00
N LEU A 552 -9.25 -5.23 -17.13
CA LEU A 552 -9.95 -4.67 -15.97
C LEU A 552 -10.80 -5.71 -15.24
N ASN A 553 -11.48 -6.60 -15.99
CA ASN A 553 -12.30 -7.65 -15.41
C ASN A 553 -11.43 -8.68 -14.67
N LEU A 554 -10.35 -9.15 -15.31
CA LEU A 554 -9.38 -10.05 -14.69
C LEU A 554 -8.82 -9.46 -13.37
N ALA A 555 -8.32 -8.23 -13.44
CA ALA A 555 -7.76 -7.53 -12.28
C ALA A 555 -8.82 -7.35 -11.17
N SER A 556 -10.06 -7.00 -11.52
CA SER A 556 -11.14 -6.82 -10.55
C SER A 556 -11.47 -8.11 -9.81
N THR A 557 -11.58 -9.24 -10.51
CA THR A 557 -11.83 -10.54 -9.88
C THR A 557 -10.72 -10.92 -8.90
N LEU A 558 -9.45 -10.83 -9.32
CA LEU A 558 -8.31 -11.12 -8.45
C LEU A 558 -8.25 -10.18 -7.23
N ALA A 559 -8.55 -8.91 -7.45
CA ALA A 559 -8.55 -7.90 -6.40
C ALA A 559 -9.67 -8.11 -5.37
N GLN A 560 -10.87 -8.49 -5.80
CA GLN A 560 -12.01 -8.77 -4.92
C GLN A 560 -11.74 -10.01 -4.06
N ASP A 561 -11.28 -11.11 -4.67
CA ASP A 561 -10.87 -12.32 -3.95
C ASP A 561 -9.78 -12.03 -2.90
N SER A 562 -8.84 -11.14 -3.25
CA SER A 562 -7.79 -10.71 -2.34
C SER A 562 -8.31 -9.80 -1.23
N TRP A 563 -9.21 -8.88 -1.55
CA TRP A 563 -9.83 -7.97 -0.59
C TRP A 563 -10.67 -8.74 0.44
N GLU A 564 -11.42 -9.77 0.04
CA GLU A 564 -12.17 -10.60 1.00
C GLU A 564 -11.25 -11.29 2.02
N LYS A 565 -10.07 -11.76 1.58
CA LYS A 565 -9.11 -12.50 2.41
C LYS A 565 -8.25 -11.60 3.29
N THR A 566 -7.91 -10.41 2.80
CA THR A 566 -6.89 -9.55 3.42
C THR A 566 -7.45 -8.23 3.93
N GLY A 567 -8.55 -7.75 3.33
CA GLY A 567 -9.12 -6.42 3.47
C GLY A 567 -8.22 -5.29 2.98
N MET A 568 -7.27 -5.57 2.08
CA MET A 568 -6.61 -4.54 1.28
C MET A 568 -7.55 -4.09 0.15
N SER A 569 -7.76 -2.79 -0.01
CA SER A 569 -8.62 -2.19 -1.06
C SER A 569 -8.38 -2.84 -2.41
N ALA A 570 -9.43 -3.45 -2.97
CA ALA A 570 -9.44 -3.99 -4.31
C ALA A 570 -9.23 -2.87 -5.34
N ALA A 571 -9.81 -1.69 -5.11
CA ALA A 571 -9.62 -0.52 -5.98
C ALA A 571 -8.15 -0.15 -6.13
N LEU A 572 -7.40 -0.11 -5.01
CA LEU A 572 -5.98 0.19 -4.99
C LEU A 572 -5.16 -0.90 -5.70
N GLN A 573 -5.48 -2.17 -5.48
CA GLN A 573 -4.79 -3.29 -6.13
C GLN A 573 -4.95 -3.25 -7.66
N VAL A 574 -6.17 -3.02 -8.15
CA VAL A 574 -6.43 -2.86 -9.58
C VAL A 574 -5.66 -1.68 -10.15
N ALA A 575 -5.73 -0.51 -9.51
CA ALA A 575 -5.01 0.68 -9.96
C ALA A 575 -3.49 0.46 -10.03
N GLN A 576 -2.89 -0.22 -9.04
CA GLN A 576 -1.47 -0.59 -9.09
C GLN A 576 -1.20 -1.49 -10.29
N SER A 577 -1.95 -2.59 -10.47
CA SER A 577 -1.72 -3.51 -11.59
C SER A 577 -1.84 -2.81 -12.96
N ILE A 578 -2.78 -1.86 -13.11
CA ILE A 578 -2.94 -1.06 -14.33
C ILE A 578 -1.71 -0.19 -14.57
N LEU A 579 -1.24 0.51 -13.54
CA LEU A 579 -0.11 1.43 -13.62
C LEU A 579 1.19 0.69 -13.93
N GLU A 580 1.46 -0.42 -13.23
CA GLU A 580 2.71 -1.18 -13.33
C GLU A 580 2.85 -1.90 -14.67
N THR A 581 1.76 -2.34 -15.27
CA THR A 581 1.78 -3.15 -16.51
C THR A 581 1.22 -2.43 -17.73
N GLY A 582 0.75 -1.20 -17.57
CA GLY A 582 0.03 -0.49 -18.63
C GLY A 582 -1.16 -1.29 -19.15
N TRP A 583 -2.08 -1.70 -18.26
CA TRP A 583 -3.25 -2.54 -18.57
C TRP A 583 -2.91 -3.97 -19.02
N GLY A 584 -1.92 -4.60 -18.39
CA GLY A 584 -1.46 -5.95 -18.74
C GLY A 584 -0.72 -6.06 -20.07
N GLN A 585 -0.43 -4.93 -20.72
CA GLN A 585 0.18 -4.87 -22.05
C GLN A 585 1.72 -4.88 -22.00
N LYS A 586 2.30 -4.52 -20.85
CA LYS A 586 3.74 -4.39 -20.64
C LYS A 586 4.23 -5.30 -19.52
N VAL A 587 3.79 -6.55 -19.50
CA VAL A 587 4.28 -7.54 -18.53
C VAL A 587 5.72 -7.93 -18.89
N PRO A 588 6.66 -7.93 -17.92
CA PRO A 588 8.04 -8.32 -18.19
C PRO A 588 8.13 -9.72 -18.79
N VAL A 589 8.95 -9.86 -19.82
CA VAL A 589 9.35 -11.17 -20.36
C VAL A 589 10.84 -11.32 -20.21
N ASP A 590 11.31 -12.56 -20.17
CA ASP A 590 12.74 -12.81 -20.23
C ASP A 590 13.27 -12.34 -21.59
N LYS A 591 14.16 -11.35 -21.51
CA LYS A 591 14.75 -10.64 -22.64
C LYS A 591 15.38 -11.58 -23.67
N TYR A 592 15.84 -12.76 -23.28
CA TYR A 592 16.61 -13.68 -24.14
C TYR A 592 15.82 -14.91 -24.58
N THR A 593 14.92 -15.40 -23.74
CA THR A 593 14.15 -16.63 -24.01
C THR A 593 12.71 -16.36 -24.44
N GLY A 594 12.19 -15.16 -24.19
CA GLY A 594 10.79 -14.81 -24.43
C GLY A 594 9.83 -15.41 -23.40
N LYS A 595 10.34 -16.04 -22.33
CA LYS A 595 9.51 -16.60 -21.25
C LYS A 595 8.74 -15.47 -20.56
N PRO A 596 7.39 -15.50 -20.53
CA PRO A 596 6.63 -14.51 -19.78
C PRO A 596 6.85 -14.64 -18.27
N SER A 597 6.92 -13.52 -17.57
CA SER A 597 7.03 -13.53 -16.09
C SER A 597 5.69 -13.64 -15.37
N TYR A 598 4.60 -13.22 -16.02
CA TYR A 598 3.29 -12.97 -15.39
C TYR A 598 3.35 -11.99 -14.20
N ASN A 599 4.41 -11.17 -14.10
CA ASN A 599 4.61 -10.22 -13.01
C ASN A 599 3.77 -8.95 -13.21
N LEU A 600 2.69 -8.82 -12.44
CA LEU A 600 1.75 -7.71 -12.57
C LEU A 600 2.10 -6.46 -11.75
N PHE A 601 3.18 -6.51 -10.98
CA PHE A 601 3.51 -5.48 -10.00
C PHE A 601 4.99 -5.06 -10.02
N GLY A 602 5.73 -5.43 -11.07
CA GLY A 602 7.14 -5.07 -11.24
C GLY A 602 8.07 -5.56 -10.14
N ILE A 603 7.73 -6.65 -9.44
CA ILE A 603 8.48 -7.11 -8.26
C ILE A 603 9.83 -7.70 -8.69
N LYS A 604 10.93 -7.11 -8.22
CA LYS A 604 12.30 -7.60 -8.47
C LYS A 604 12.63 -8.84 -7.62
N GLY A 605 13.59 -9.64 -8.09
CA GLY A 605 14.10 -10.82 -7.41
C GLY A 605 13.64 -12.15 -8.02
N GLU A 606 13.58 -13.19 -7.20
CA GLU A 606 13.22 -14.55 -7.60
C GLU A 606 11.84 -14.91 -7.05
N GLY A 607 10.97 -15.36 -7.94
CA GLY A 607 9.62 -15.83 -7.62
C GLY A 607 9.52 -17.36 -7.72
N PRO A 608 8.31 -17.91 -7.57
CA PRO A 608 8.08 -19.36 -7.60
C PRO A 608 8.43 -20.04 -8.92
N ASN A 609 8.41 -19.31 -10.05
CA ASN A 609 8.85 -19.81 -11.37
C ASN A 609 10.23 -19.25 -11.76
N GLY A 610 11.04 -18.91 -10.74
CA GLY A 610 12.38 -18.35 -10.89
C GLY A 610 12.35 -16.85 -11.19
N SER A 611 13.20 -16.41 -12.11
CA SER A 611 13.30 -15.02 -12.54
C SER A 611 13.25 -14.90 -14.05
N VAL A 612 12.78 -13.76 -14.55
CA VAL A 612 13.07 -13.29 -15.91
C VAL A 612 14.14 -12.22 -15.87
N ILE A 613 14.99 -12.17 -16.88
CA ILE A 613 15.91 -11.06 -17.08
C ILE A 613 15.21 -9.96 -17.87
N TYR A 614 15.10 -8.77 -17.29
CA TYR A 614 14.49 -7.60 -17.91
C TYR A 614 15.35 -6.36 -17.68
N ASN A 615 15.28 -5.38 -18.58
CA ASN A 615 16.09 -4.17 -18.48
C ASN A 615 15.63 -3.31 -17.30
N THR A 616 16.58 -2.88 -16.47
CA THR A 616 16.45 -1.75 -15.53
C THR A 616 17.55 -0.75 -15.86
N TRP A 617 17.46 0.46 -15.33
CA TRP A 617 18.57 1.41 -15.36
C TRP A 617 19.32 1.40 -14.03
N GLU A 618 20.63 1.61 -14.09
CA GLU A 618 21.54 1.78 -12.95
C GLU A 618 22.47 2.96 -13.18
N VAL A 619 22.99 3.57 -12.12
CA VAL A 619 23.96 4.66 -12.21
C VAL A 619 25.35 4.15 -11.82
N TYR A 620 26.30 4.21 -12.76
CA TYR A 620 27.69 3.83 -12.52
C TYR A 620 28.62 4.99 -12.90
N ASN A 621 29.58 5.34 -12.04
CA ASN A 621 30.45 6.52 -12.20
C ASN A 621 29.66 7.82 -12.54
N GLY A 622 28.42 7.96 -12.04
CA GLY A 622 27.57 9.13 -12.27
C GLY A 622 26.83 9.15 -13.63
N LYS A 623 26.89 8.09 -14.43
CA LYS A 623 26.16 7.95 -15.70
C LYS A 623 25.15 6.80 -15.62
N THR A 624 23.99 6.97 -16.23
CA THR A 624 22.94 5.95 -16.29
C THR A 624 23.21 4.93 -17.38
N TYR A 625 23.10 3.65 -17.07
CA TYR A 625 23.25 2.53 -18.00
C TYR A 625 22.06 1.57 -17.88
N TYR A 626 21.66 0.98 -19.01
CA TYR A 626 20.66 -0.07 -19.02
C TYR A 626 21.33 -1.42 -18.80
N VAL A 627 20.90 -2.12 -17.75
CA VAL A 627 21.46 -3.39 -17.32
C VAL A 627 20.36 -4.43 -17.17
N ASP A 628 20.77 -5.68 -17.24
CA ASP A 628 19.91 -6.82 -16.97
C ASP A 628 19.65 -6.94 -15.47
N ALA A 629 18.38 -6.95 -15.07
CA ALA A 629 17.96 -7.25 -13.70
C ALA A 629 16.99 -8.44 -13.66
N LYS A 630 16.99 -9.13 -12.52
CA LYS A 630 16.06 -10.22 -12.25
C LYS A 630 14.74 -9.68 -11.73
N PHE A 631 13.66 -9.99 -12.43
CA PHE A 631 12.29 -9.80 -11.98
C PHE A 631 11.67 -11.15 -11.65
N ARG A 632 10.84 -11.19 -10.61
CA ARG A 632 10.17 -12.42 -10.20
C ARG A 632 9.34 -12.96 -11.36
N ALA A 633 9.46 -14.26 -11.61
CA ALA A 633 8.62 -14.98 -12.55
C ALA A 633 7.66 -15.87 -11.79
N TYR A 634 6.45 -15.99 -12.34
CA TYR A 634 5.35 -16.74 -11.77
C TYR A 634 4.85 -17.80 -12.76
N ASN A 635 4.09 -18.76 -12.28
CA ASN A 635 3.41 -19.76 -13.10
C ASN A 635 2.09 -19.20 -13.66
N SER A 636 1.52 -18.19 -12.98
CA SER A 636 0.30 -17.51 -13.40
C SER A 636 0.19 -16.10 -12.81
N VAL A 637 -0.80 -15.33 -13.26
CA VAL A 637 -1.08 -13.99 -12.75
C VAL A 637 -1.62 -13.99 -11.32
N GLU A 638 -2.34 -15.04 -10.93
CA GLU A 638 -2.85 -15.26 -9.57
C GLU A 638 -1.70 -15.34 -8.56
N GLU A 639 -0.63 -16.04 -8.93
CA GLU A 639 0.56 -16.19 -8.09
C GLU A 639 1.31 -14.87 -7.94
N SER A 640 1.40 -14.07 -9.01
CA SER A 640 1.93 -12.70 -8.93
C SER A 640 1.11 -11.82 -7.98
N TRP A 641 -0.22 -11.94 -8.04
CA TRP A 641 -1.14 -11.20 -7.18
C TRP A 641 -0.97 -11.57 -5.71
N MET A 642 -0.87 -12.86 -5.41
CA MET A 642 -0.66 -13.37 -4.05
C MET A 642 0.70 -12.94 -3.49
N ASP A 643 1.77 -13.03 -4.28
CA ASP A 643 3.11 -12.62 -3.87
C ASP A 643 3.18 -11.11 -3.58
N HIS A 644 2.50 -10.29 -4.38
CA HIS A 644 2.34 -8.87 -4.09
C HIS A 644 1.65 -8.61 -2.75
N LYS A 645 0.63 -9.39 -2.38
CA LYS A 645 -0.02 -9.26 -1.07
C LYS A 645 0.92 -9.66 0.06
N ASN A 646 1.61 -10.78 -0.08
CA ASN A 646 2.56 -11.25 0.91
C ASN A 646 3.67 -10.22 1.16
N LEU A 647 4.19 -9.58 0.11
CA LEU A 647 5.18 -8.51 0.23
C LEU A 647 4.66 -7.34 1.08
N LEU A 648 3.46 -6.83 0.80
CA LEU A 648 2.89 -5.67 1.50
C LEU A 648 2.45 -6.00 2.93
N LEU A 649 1.97 -7.21 3.19
CA LEU A 649 1.42 -7.58 4.49
C LEU A 649 2.49 -8.08 5.48
N ASN A 650 3.55 -8.72 4.99
CA ASN A 650 4.55 -9.35 5.86
C ASN A 650 5.81 -8.50 6.06
N SER A 651 6.06 -7.49 5.22
CA SER A 651 7.23 -6.62 5.38
C SER A 651 6.99 -5.50 6.40
N GLU A 652 7.92 -5.33 7.34
CA GLU A 652 7.87 -4.24 8.34
C GLU A 652 7.86 -2.85 7.69
N ARG A 653 8.51 -2.72 6.52
CA ARG A 653 8.54 -1.48 5.72
C ARG A 653 7.15 -0.94 5.38
N TYR A 654 6.17 -1.82 5.21
CA TYR A 654 4.79 -1.49 4.84
C TYR A 654 3.84 -1.45 6.03
N LYS A 655 4.34 -1.42 7.28
CA LYS A 655 3.49 -1.24 8.47
C LYS A 655 2.57 0.00 8.39
N PRO A 656 3.05 1.21 7.99
CA PRO A 656 2.16 2.37 7.82
C PRO A 656 1.06 2.15 6.77
N PHE A 657 1.33 1.32 5.75
CA PHE A 657 0.34 0.96 4.74
C PHE A 657 -0.74 0.02 5.30
N LYS A 658 -0.36 -0.99 6.08
CA LYS A 658 -1.31 -1.95 6.68
C LYS A 658 -2.39 -1.29 7.52
N GLU A 659 -2.04 -0.23 8.24
CA GLU A 659 -2.96 0.52 9.10
C GLU A 659 -4.09 1.21 8.32
N VAL A 660 -3.89 1.49 7.02
CA VAL A 660 -4.83 2.23 6.18
C VAL A 660 -5.16 1.51 4.86
N MET A 661 -4.73 0.25 4.68
CA MET A 661 -4.84 -0.47 3.41
C MET A 661 -6.27 -0.72 2.94
N TYR A 662 -7.27 -0.57 3.82
CA TYR A 662 -8.69 -0.64 3.49
C TYR A 662 -9.18 0.62 2.75
N ASP A 663 -8.46 1.74 2.87
CA ASP A 663 -8.75 3.01 2.23
C ASP A 663 -7.79 3.23 1.04
N SER A 664 -8.37 3.36 -0.14
CA SER A 664 -7.58 3.48 -1.38
C SER A 664 -6.76 4.77 -1.49
N VAL A 665 -7.18 5.88 -0.85
CA VAL A 665 -6.48 7.19 -0.90
C VAL A 665 -5.36 7.22 0.14
N GLN A 666 -5.68 6.90 1.39
CA GLN A 666 -4.68 6.82 2.46
C GLN A 666 -3.66 5.72 2.16
N GLY A 667 -4.11 4.59 1.62
CA GLY A 667 -3.26 3.48 1.18
C GLY A 667 -2.29 3.88 0.07
N ALA A 668 -2.73 4.64 -0.95
CA ALA A 668 -1.84 5.12 -2.01
C ALA A 668 -0.71 6.02 -1.47
N TRP A 669 -1.03 6.95 -0.57
CA TRP A 669 -0.02 7.79 0.09
C TRP A 669 0.89 6.98 1.02
N ALA A 670 0.35 6.02 1.76
CA ALA A 670 1.15 5.16 2.63
C ALA A 670 2.13 4.27 1.82
N LEU A 671 1.74 3.76 0.65
CA LEU A 671 2.65 3.07 -0.27
C LEU A 671 3.83 3.97 -0.69
N LYS A 672 3.54 5.23 -1.04
CA LYS A 672 4.57 6.22 -1.38
C LYS A 672 5.48 6.50 -0.18
N ARG A 673 4.93 6.69 1.02
CA ARG A 673 5.73 6.90 2.25
C ARG A 673 6.61 5.70 2.58
N SER A 674 6.11 4.49 2.37
CA SER A 674 6.89 3.26 2.51
C SER A 674 7.93 3.09 1.39
N GLY A 675 7.92 3.90 0.34
CA GLY A 675 8.88 3.89 -0.77
C GLY A 675 8.65 2.76 -1.77
N TYR A 676 7.40 2.39 -2.01
CA TYR A 676 7.03 1.44 -3.07
C TYR A 676 7.54 1.89 -4.44
N ALA A 677 7.46 3.20 -4.72
CA ALA A 677 7.95 3.84 -5.94
C ALA A 677 8.76 5.10 -5.61
N THR A 678 9.71 5.44 -6.49
CA THR A 678 10.49 6.70 -6.44
C THR A 678 9.80 7.85 -7.18
N ASP A 679 8.73 7.56 -7.92
CA ASP A 679 7.93 8.56 -8.63
C ASP A 679 7.19 9.46 -7.62
N PRO A 680 7.44 10.78 -7.60
CA PRO A 680 6.81 11.69 -6.66
C PRO A 680 5.28 11.75 -6.82
N GLU A 681 4.73 11.45 -8.01
CA GLU A 681 3.30 11.47 -8.29
C GLU A 681 2.60 10.11 -8.12
N TYR A 682 3.32 9.07 -7.68
CA TYR A 682 2.82 7.69 -7.67
C TYR A 682 1.43 7.56 -7.03
N ALA A 683 1.27 8.11 -5.82
CA ALA A 683 0.01 8.05 -5.07
C ALA A 683 -1.15 8.67 -5.87
N LEU A 684 -0.92 9.83 -6.50
CA LEU A 684 -1.96 10.50 -7.28
C LEU A 684 -2.28 9.79 -8.59
N LYS A 685 -1.30 9.18 -9.25
CA LYS A 685 -1.57 8.35 -10.44
C LYS A 685 -2.54 7.21 -10.09
N LEU A 686 -2.34 6.56 -8.95
CA LEU A 686 -3.26 5.54 -8.45
C LEU A 686 -4.65 6.12 -8.13
N ILE A 687 -4.72 7.21 -7.38
CA ILE A 687 -5.98 7.87 -6.99
C ILE A 687 -6.77 8.31 -8.24
N ARG A 688 -6.09 8.86 -9.27
CA ARG A 688 -6.70 9.24 -10.54
C ARG A 688 -7.27 8.03 -11.28
N LEU A 689 -6.53 6.92 -11.37
CA LEU A 689 -7.02 5.67 -11.96
C LEU A 689 -8.26 5.12 -11.22
N ILE A 690 -8.24 5.17 -9.88
CA ILE A 690 -9.37 4.76 -9.04
C ILE A 690 -10.63 5.58 -9.35
N LYS A 691 -10.50 6.90 -9.43
CA LYS A 691 -11.60 7.81 -9.75
C LYS A 691 -12.10 7.60 -11.18
N GLN A 692 -11.20 7.62 -12.16
CA GLN A 692 -11.51 7.53 -13.59
C GLN A 692 -12.28 6.24 -13.96
N HIS A 693 -11.96 5.13 -13.29
CA HIS A 693 -12.58 3.82 -13.57
C HIS A 693 -13.61 3.41 -12.52
N ASN A 694 -14.00 4.32 -11.61
CA ASN A 694 -14.94 4.07 -10.53
C ASN A 694 -14.61 2.78 -9.75
N LEU A 695 -13.32 2.58 -9.43
CA LEU A 695 -12.83 1.32 -8.87
C LEU A 695 -13.27 1.12 -7.42
N ARG A 696 -13.66 2.19 -6.70
CA ARG A 696 -14.16 2.10 -5.31
C ARG A 696 -15.38 1.19 -5.17
N LYS A 697 -16.14 0.94 -6.24
CA LYS A 697 -17.22 -0.05 -6.23
C LYS A 697 -16.75 -1.47 -5.87
N LEU A 698 -15.47 -1.77 -6.12
CA LEU A 698 -14.84 -3.06 -5.80
C LEU A 698 -14.58 -3.23 -4.30
N ASP A 699 -14.54 -2.12 -3.54
CA ASP A 699 -14.33 -2.12 -2.09
C ASP A 699 -15.66 -2.16 -1.30
N LYS A 700 -16.80 -2.30 -2.01
CA LYS A 700 -18.11 -2.29 -1.39
C LYS A 700 -18.36 -3.57 -0.59
N ILE A 701 -18.84 -3.41 0.63
CA ILE A 701 -19.14 -4.49 1.57
C ILE A 701 -20.59 -4.46 2.05
N LYS A 702 -21.08 -5.64 2.43
CA LYS A 702 -22.34 -5.89 3.13
C LYS A 702 -22.03 -6.62 4.42
N ILE A 703 -22.92 -6.53 5.40
CA ILE A 703 -22.84 -7.28 6.64
C ILE A 703 -24.02 -8.21 6.82
#